data_AF-A0A958Q8P5-F1
#
_entry.id   AF-A0A958Q8P5-F1
#
_cell.length_a   1.000
_cell.length_b   1.000
_cell.length_c   1.000
_cell.angle_alpha   90.00
_cell.angle_beta   90.00
_cell.angle_gamma   90.00
#
_symmetry.space_group_name_H-M   'P 1'
#
loop_
_entity.id
_entity.type
_entity.pdbx_description
1 polymer ?
#
loop_
_entity_poly.entity_id
_entity_poly.type
_entity_poly.pdbx_seq_one_letter_code
_entity_poly.pdbx_strand_id
1 'polypeptide(L)'
;MTERKSRTKSKKKTTTSKTKSKARTKGKSKSKSKAKSKSKSAKRPAPKRSSTAGKKRKRAPQRQGRLQSIFSILRYLTLIATLGFVAIFIQSYLKTNAYLVRGEKTLTPGIFFFFFLRADSSIPLSQLQAELKLRDYHEVSATPDRAGTFQLTSEQIKIFFRTATSTLGETRPAYLDNFSLKDGAVHHASLYLAPVELTRFGSGSARADEYIPLRSIPQVVPDAIIAIEDERFYSHFGIDIIGVARAMFANLQARRVVQGGSTITQQLAKNLFLSSERSLWRKIREAAAALAIELQLSKAEILERYINEVYLGQEGNIAIHGFGAACKTFFRKPLAKITVGEASLLAGVIQAPSGYSPRRHLAKAKQRQRTVLDKLLAAEKITKQQYQGALKENIKVSSTRLYTREIPFFVHALRKHLTQTEQIEEKNLQRLMVETGIHAGMQRCAEKNALEEMAKLREGRTRKELELGLVAIEPTSGFIRAWLGGFDYSKRQFDHVNQGVRQLGSTVKPFVYLTSLDPSLNDYKVARATSILPDEPMRLEMANKSVWEPENYDHRYRGDVTLRYALERSLNIPTVYLVKKVGLDAVIKTLKEFDVAERIPHAPAIALGALETNLTHITAAYAALANGGMHVQPRFFDQVVSTGGDLIARSPVDVHQAANEGAVYVLTNI
;
A
#
# COMPACT_ATOMS: atom_id res chain seq x y z
N MET A 1 -45.62 7.47 66.78
CA MET A 1 -45.00 6.76 67.93
C MET A 1 -43.82 5.93 67.40
N THR A 2 -42.71 5.88 68.17
CA THR A 2 -41.74 4.76 68.36
C THR A 2 -41.44 3.75 67.21
N GLU A 3 -40.21 3.29 66.96
CA GLU A 3 -38.94 3.42 67.71
C GLU A 3 -37.69 3.15 66.82
N ARG A 4 -36.48 3.46 67.34
CA ARG A 4 -35.17 3.12 66.76
C ARG A 4 -34.62 1.81 67.35
N LYS A 5 -33.73 1.10 66.62
CA LYS A 5 -32.45 0.49 67.10
C LYS A 5 -31.75 -0.29 65.95
N SER A 6 -30.53 -0.81 66.11
CA SER A 6 -29.25 -0.08 65.96
C SER A 6 -28.04 -1.03 66.01
N ARG A 7 -26.98 -0.79 65.20
CA ARG A 7 -25.59 -1.34 65.36
C ARG A 7 -25.47 -2.89 65.22
N THR A 8 -24.32 -3.57 65.06
CA THR A 8 -22.88 -3.18 65.01
C THR A 8 -22.03 -4.19 64.20
N LYS A 9 -20.79 -3.81 63.85
CA LYS A 9 -19.70 -4.66 63.29
C LYS A 9 -19.19 -5.72 64.30
N SER A 10 -18.56 -6.83 63.84
CA SER A 10 -17.11 -7.12 64.08
C SER A 10 -16.64 -8.60 63.89
N LYS A 11 -15.62 -8.77 63.01
CA LYS A 11 -14.40 -9.65 63.08
C LYS A 11 -14.39 -11.01 63.83
N LYS A 12 -13.85 -12.02 63.14
CA LYS A 12 -12.73 -12.92 63.59
C LYS A 12 -11.82 -13.18 62.36
N LYS A 13 -10.49 -13.01 62.42
CA LYS A 13 -9.42 -13.92 62.94
C LYS A 13 -9.25 -15.17 62.04
N THR A 14 -8.06 -15.71 61.70
CA THR A 14 -6.75 -15.63 62.39
C THR A 14 -5.56 -16.10 61.50
N THR A 15 -4.38 -15.42 61.58
CA THR A 15 -2.98 -15.98 61.59
C THR A 15 -2.42 -16.88 60.44
N THR A 16 -1.11 -17.02 60.18
CA THR A 16 0.13 -16.58 60.89
C THR A 16 1.36 -16.43 59.96
N SER A 17 2.10 -15.31 60.09
CA SER A 17 3.56 -15.21 60.28
C SER A 17 4.57 -15.66 59.18
N LYS A 18 5.82 -15.14 59.11
CA LYS A 18 6.62 -14.43 60.13
C LYS A 18 7.77 -13.57 59.52
N THR A 19 8.11 -12.48 60.23
CA THR A 19 9.43 -11.77 60.29
C THR A 19 10.02 -11.12 59.01
N LYS A 20 10.13 -9.78 58.89
CA LYS A 20 10.98 -8.76 59.58
C LYS A 20 12.34 -8.57 58.85
N SER A 21 12.93 -7.37 58.73
CA SER A 21 12.57 -5.98 59.15
C SER A 21 13.43 -4.97 58.36
N LYS A 22 12.88 -3.83 57.92
CA LYS A 22 13.09 -2.45 58.45
C LYS A 22 14.57 -2.05 58.71
N ALA A 23 15.03 -0.81 58.46
CA ALA A 23 14.29 0.45 58.40
C ALA A 23 15.00 1.59 57.61
N ARG A 24 14.18 2.58 57.15
CA ARG A 24 14.27 4.05 57.39
C ARG A 24 15.61 4.82 57.29
N THR A 25 15.66 6.07 56.82
CA THR A 25 14.76 6.91 55.97
C THR A 25 15.52 8.14 55.45
N LYS A 26 15.12 8.61 54.26
CA LYS A 26 15.21 9.97 53.69
C LYS A 26 15.84 11.11 54.54
N GLY A 27 16.76 11.86 53.94
CA GLY A 27 17.11 13.25 54.30
C GLY A 27 17.62 14.01 53.06
N LYS A 28 17.10 15.20 52.77
CA LYS A 28 17.46 16.01 51.59
C LYS A 28 18.65 16.94 51.87
N SER A 29 19.35 17.34 50.81
CA SER A 29 19.57 18.75 50.40
C SER A 29 21.00 19.07 49.93
N LYS A 30 21.12 20.01 48.99
CA LYS A 30 22.38 20.53 48.42
C LYS A 30 22.79 21.81 49.15
N SER A 31 24.09 22.05 49.32
CA SER A 31 24.69 23.39 49.12
C SER A 31 26.19 23.26 48.78
N LYS A 32 26.86 24.38 48.48
CA LYS A 32 28.19 24.42 47.83
C LYS A 32 29.30 24.94 48.76
N SER A 33 30.53 24.57 48.40
CA SER A 33 31.70 25.45 48.22
C SER A 33 32.89 25.40 49.21
N LYS A 34 34.07 25.31 48.58
CA LYS A 34 35.35 26.01 48.85
C LYS A 34 36.03 25.93 50.24
N ALA A 35 37.15 25.18 50.22
CA ALA A 35 38.53 25.71 50.32
C ALA A 35 39.35 25.61 51.64
N LYS A 36 40.60 25.14 51.44
CA LYS A 36 41.87 25.57 52.06
C LYS A 36 42.15 25.33 53.56
N SER A 37 43.04 24.33 53.78
CA SER A 37 44.46 24.53 54.19
C SER A 37 44.94 24.02 55.56
N LYS A 38 46.26 23.73 55.60
CA LYS A 38 47.18 23.62 56.76
C LYS A 38 46.88 22.48 57.76
N SER A 39 47.70 21.44 57.95
CA SER A 39 49.17 21.27 58.18
C SER A 39 49.57 21.26 59.66
N LYS A 40 50.57 20.41 59.98
CA LYS A 40 51.32 20.27 61.26
C LYS A 40 50.68 19.38 62.35
N SER A 41 51.43 18.72 63.25
CA SER A 41 52.72 17.98 63.12
C SER A 41 53.14 17.35 64.47
N ALA A 42 53.60 16.08 64.43
CA ALA A 42 54.58 15.48 65.37
C ALA A 42 54.12 15.27 66.85
N LYS A 43 54.78 14.49 67.72
CA LYS A 43 56.22 14.14 67.85
C LYS A 43 56.45 12.82 68.65
N ARG A 44 57.38 11.95 68.16
CA ARG A 44 58.44 11.19 68.91
C ARG A 44 58.06 10.11 69.98
N PRO A 45 59.03 9.24 70.45
CA PRO A 45 60.25 8.71 69.80
C PRO A 45 60.60 7.18 70.01
N ALA A 46 61.57 6.72 69.20
CA ALA A 46 62.61 5.65 69.26
C ALA A 46 63.00 4.98 70.63
N PRO A 47 63.71 3.80 70.70
CA PRO A 47 64.87 3.44 69.82
C PRO A 47 65.30 1.97 69.46
N LYS A 48 65.99 1.88 68.29
CA LYS A 48 67.15 1.06 67.79
C LYS A 48 67.60 -0.30 68.41
N ARG A 49 67.92 -1.27 67.52
CA ARG A 49 69.32 -1.70 67.15
C ARG A 49 69.44 -2.67 65.94
N SER A 50 70.46 -2.43 65.10
CA SER A 50 71.27 -3.26 64.13
C SER A 50 71.02 -4.78 63.98
N SER A 51 71.23 -5.44 62.81
CA SER A 51 72.51 -5.48 62.04
C SER A 51 72.42 -5.97 60.55
N THR A 52 73.59 -6.12 59.91
CA THR A 52 73.91 -6.49 58.50
C THR A 52 74.11 -8.01 58.26
N ALA A 53 74.13 -8.60 57.05
CA ALA A 53 73.72 -8.25 55.67
C ALA A 53 73.95 -9.48 54.73
N GLY A 54 73.52 -9.47 53.44
CA GLY A 54 73.87 -10.53 52.47
C GLY A 54 73.16 -10.52 51.10
N LYS A 55 73.91 -10.65 49.99
CA LYS A 55 73.39 -10.72 48.60
C LYS A 55 73.03 -12.16 48.18
N LYS A 56 71.92 -12.38 47.48
CA LYS A 56 71.74 -13.49 46.50
C LYS A 56 70.98 -13.05 45.24
N ARG A 57 71.36 -13.65 44.09
CA ARG A 57 70.96 -13.27 42.72
C ARG A 57 69.45 -13.45 42.46
N LYS A 58 68.81 -12.50 41.75
CA LYS A 58 67.53 -12.72 41.05
C LYS A 58 67.80 -13.14 39.59
N ARG A 59 67.11 -14.19 39.12
CA ARG A 59 67.08 -14.55 37.68
C ARG A 59 66.29 -13.50 36.89
N ALA A 60 66.65 -13.27 35.63
CA ALA A 60 65.91 -12.37 34.74
C ALA A 60 64.58 -13.00 34.27
N PRO A 61 63.48 -12.24 34.14
CA PRO A 61 62.22 -12.75 33.62
C PRO A 61 62.18 -12.79 32.08
N GLN A 62 61.54 -13.83 31.54
CA GLN A 62 61.40 -14.04 30.09
C GLN A 62 60.65 -12.89 29.40
N ARG A 63 61.25 -12.28 28.37
CA ARG A 63 60.55 -11.37 27.43
C ARG A 63 59.79 -12.12 26.31
N GLN A 64 60.12 -13.38 26.02
CA GLN A 64 59.48 -14.15 24.94
C GLN A 64 58.01 -14.53 25.19
N GLY A 65 57.63 -14.84 26.44
CA GLY A 65 56.28 -15.35 26.76
C GLY A 65 55.14 -14.36 26.49
N ARG A 66 55.38 -13.04 26.65
CA ARG A 66 54.34 -12.01 26.38
C ARG A 66 54.04 -11.81 24.90
N LEU A 67 55.03 -11.99 24.02
CA LEU A 67 54.80 -11.95 22.56
C LEU A 67 53.99 -13.17 22.12
N GLN A 68 54.35 -14.36 22.62
CA GLN A 68 53.61 -15.59 22.32
C GLN A 68 52.16 -15.55 22.83
N SER A 69 51.88 -14.93 24.00
CA SER A 69 50.49 -14.75 24.47
C SER A 69 49.69 -13.74 23.64
N ILE A 70 50.33 -12.71 23.08
CA ILE A 70 49.66 -11.77 22.16
C ILE A 70 49.33 -12.50 20.84
N PHE A 71 50.25 -13.31 20.31
CA PHE A 71 50.00 -14.12 19.12
C PHE A 71 48.92 -15.20 19.32
N SER A 72 48.81 -15.81 20.51
CA SER A 72 47.75 -16.79 20.79
C SER A 72 46.38 -16.12 20.93
N ILE A 73 46.30 -14.96 21.61
CA ILE A 73 45.07 -14.15 21.67
C ILE A 73 44.64 -13.68 20.27
N LEU A 74 45.58 -13.19 19.46
CA LEU A 74 45.30 -12.74 18.09
C LEU A 74 44.80 -13.91 17.22
N ARG A 75 45.42 -15.10 17.33
CA ARG A 75 44.93 -16.33 16.68
C ARG A 75 43.51 -16.69 17.10
N TYR A 76 43.20 -16.61 18.39
CA TYR A 76 41.85 -16.90 18.90
C TYR A 76 40.81 -15.90 18.39
N LEU A 77 41.16 -14.62 18.36
CA LEU A 77 40.31 -13.57 17.78
C LEU A 77 40.10 -13.76 16.27
N THR A 78 41.12 -14.13 15.51
CA THR A 78 40.97 -14.45 14.08
C THR A 78 40.11 -15.69 13.85
N LEU A 79 40.20 -16.71 14.72
CA LEU A 79 39.36 -17.91 14.64
C LEU A 79 37.89 -17.57 14.91
N ILE A 80 37.60 -16.81 15.97
CA ILE A 80 36.23 -16.33 16.28
C ILE A 80 35.68 -15.48 15.15
N ALA A 81 36.48 -14.55 14.59
CA ALA A 81 36.06 -13.73 13.46
C ALA A 81 35.77 -14.57 12.20
N THR A 82 36.58 -15.60 11.94
CA THR A 82 36.40 -16.51 10.80
C THR A 82 35.13 -17.36 10.98
N LEU A 83 34.92 -17.96 12.15
CA LEU A 83 33.70 -18.72 12.46
C LEU A 83 32.45 -17.84 12.39
N GLY A 84 32.52 -16.60 12.89
CA GLY A 84 31.45 -15.62 12.77
C GLY A 84 31.14 -15.26 11.32
N PHE A 85 32.17 -15.05 10.48
CA PHE A 85 31.99 -14.82 9.05
C PHE A 85 31.39 -16.02 8.34
N VAL A 86 31.85 -17.25 8.64
CA VAL A 86 31.30 -18.50 8.09
C VAL A 86 29.83 -18.65 8.47
N ALA A 87 29.43 -18.37 9.72
CA ALA A 87 28.03 -18.41 10.13
C ALA A 87 27.16 -17.40 9.36
N ILE A 88 27.66 -16.16 9.16
CA ILE A 88 26.97 -15.13 8.37
C ILE A 88 26.89 -15.53 6.90
N PHE A 89 27.94 -16.14 6.35
CA PHE A 89 27.99 -16.64 5.00
C PHE A 89 26.99 -17.79 4.80
N ILE A 90 26.96 -18.80 5.67
CA ILE A 90 25.96 -19.89 5.63
C ILE A 90 24.54 -19.33 5.72
N GLN A 91 24.28 -18.39 6.65
CA GLN A 91 22.98 -17.72 6.74
C GLN A 91 22.62 -16.98 5.43
N SER A 92 23.59 -16.34 4.79
CA SER A 92 23.39 -15.62 3.53
C SER A 92 23.19 -16.58 2.35
N TYR A 93 23.90 -17.71 2.33
CA TYR A 93 23.77 -18.77 1.34
C TYR A 93 22.39 -19.44 1.41
N LEU A 94 21.92 -19.78 2.62
CA LEU A 94 20.57 -20.32 2.83
C LEU A 94 19.49 -19.30 2.46
N LYS A 95 19.67 -18.01 2.80
CA LYS A 95 18.73 -16.94 2.44
C LYS A 95 18.69 -16.71 0.92
N THR A 96 19.83 -16.78 0.24
CA THR A 96 19.91 -16.64 -1.23
C THR A 96 19.31 -17.86 -1.92
N ASN A 97 19.61 -19.08 -1.45
CA ASN A 97 19.00 -20.30 -1.98
C ASN A 97 17.47 -20.28 -1.80
N ALA A 98 16.97 -19.87 -0.64
CA ALA A 98 15.55 -19.71 -0.39
C ALA A 98 14.88 -18.59 -1.21
N TYR A 99 15.65 -17.65 -1.75
CA TYR A 99 15.17 -16.65 -2.72
C TYR A 99 15.15 -17.21 -4.15
N LEU A 100 16.17 -17.98 -4.54
CA LEU A 100 16.27 -18.59 -5.87
C LEU A 100 15.28 -19.75 -6.09
N VAL A 101 15.16 -20.65 -5.11
CA VAL A 101 14.26 -21.83 -5.16
C VAL A 101 12.78 -21.44 -5.24
N ARG A 102 12.39 -20.24 -4.77
CA ARG A 102 11.02 -19.72 -4.93
C ARG A 102 10.67 -19.36 -6.38
N GLY A 103 11.67 -19.25 -7.26
CA GLY A 103 11.49 -18.84 -8.64
C GLY A 103 11.03 -17.40 -8.80
N GLU A 104 10.98 -16.94 -10.05
CA GLU A 104 10.59 -15.56 -10.42
C GLU A 104 9.06 -15.36 -10.41
N LYS A 105 8.33 -16.13 -9.58
CA LYS A 105 6.87 -16.31 -9.65
C LYS A 105 6.19 -16.12 -8.30
N THR A 106 6.45 -15.02 -7.62
CA THR A 106 5.58 -14.54 -6.54
C THR A 106 5.24 -13.08 -6.76
N LEU A 107 3.95 -12.75 -6.69
CA LEU A 107 3.48 -11.38 -6.59
C LEU A 107 4.16 -10.73 -5.37
N THR A 108 4.79 -9.58 -5.55
CA THR A 108 5.39 -8.86 -4.43
C THR A 108 4.29 -8.29 -3.52
N PRO A 109 4.56 -8.04 -2.22
CA PRO A 109 3.60 -7.39 -1.33
C PRO A 109 2.95 -6.15 -1.95
N GLY A 110 1.62 -6.09 -1.91
CA GLY A 110 0.83 -5.13 -2.66
C GLY A 110 -0.66 -5.27 -2.43
N ILE A 111 -1.39 -4.32 -3.01
CA ILE A 111 -2.85 -4.25 -3.04
C ILE A 111 -3.22 -4.41 -4.51
N PHE A 112 -4.12 -5.34 -4.79
CA PHE A 112 -4.34 -5.90 -6.11
C PHE A 112 -5.83 -5.93 -6.47
N PHE A 113 -6.11 -5.81 -7.76
CA PHE A 113 -7.42 -6.03 -8.36
C PHE A 113 -7.43 -7.40 -9.05
N PHE A 114 -8.43 -8.22 -8.72
CA PHE A 114 -8.65 -9.52 -9.33
C PHE A 114 -9.87 -9.48 -10.24
N PHE A 115 -9.69 -10.02 -11.44
CA PHE A 115 -10.78 -10.28 -12.36
C PHE A 115 -10.99 -11.79 -12.46
N PHE A 116 -12.16 -12.23 -12.02
CA PHE A 116 -12.63 -13.59 -12.17
C PHE A 116 -14.08 -13.57 -12.62
N LEU A 117 -14.35 -14.13 -13.80
CA LEU A 117 -15.70 -14.39 -14.30
C LEU A 117 -16.05 -15.85 -14.03
N ARG A 118 -17.26 -16.10 -13.53
CA ARG A 118 -17.76 -17.46 -13.27
C ARG A 118 -18.32 -18.09 -14.56
N ALA A 119 -18.32 -19.42 -14.60
CA ALA A 119 -18.77 -20.21 -15.77
C ALA A 119 -20.27 -20.14 -16.08
N ASP A 120 -21.07 -19.48 -15.23
CA ASP A 120 -22.50 -19.20 -15.37
C ASP A 120 -22.79 -17.74 -15.77
N SER A 121 -21.75 -16.91 -15.81
CA SER A 121 -21.85 -15.46 -15.99
C SER A 121 -21.59 -15.06 -17.45
N SER A 122 -22.00 -13.84 -17.80
CA SER A 122 -21.64 -13.20 -19.07
C SER A 122 -20.89 -11.89 -18.84
N ILE A 123 -20.09 -11.48 -19.82
CA ILE A 123 -19.39 -10.20 -19.83
C ILE A 123 -19.57 -9.52 -21.20
N PRO A 124 -19.96 -8.22 -21.26
CA PRO A 124 -19.96 -7.46 -22.50
C PRO A 124 -18.57 -7.48 -23.15
N LEU A 125 -18.49 -7.71 -24.46
CA LEU A 125 -17.22 -7.79 -25.19
C LEU A 125 -16.34 -6.55 -24.97
N SER A 126 -16.96 -5.35 -24.95
CA SER A 126 -16.27 -4.09 -24.67
C SER A 126 -15.60 -4.05 -23.29
N GLN A 127 -16.22 -4.65 -22.27
CA GLN A 127 -15.64 -4.77 -20.93
C GLN A 127 -14.50 -5.78 -20.91
N LEU A 128 -14.64 -6.94 -21.56
CA LEU A 128 -13.55 -7.92 -21.68
C LEU A 128 -12.35 -7.34 -22.43
N GLN A 129 -12.58 -6.60 -23.52
CA GLN A 129 -11.51 -5.88 -24.23
C GLN A 129 -10.82 -4.83 -23.35
N ALA A 130 -11.56 -4.13 -22.48
CA ALA A 130 -10.98 -3.19 -21.53
C ALA A 130 -10.11 -3.92 -20.48
N GLU A 131 -10.56 -5.06 -19.96
CA GLU A 131 -9.81 -5.88 -19.00
C GLU A 131 -8.56 -6.53 -19.60
N LEU A 132 -8.60 -6.91 -20.88
CA LEU A 132 -7.42 -7.36 -21.63
C LEU A 132 -6.43 -6.22 -21.84
N LYS A 133 -6.90 -5.05 -22.30
CA LYS A 133 -6.06 -3.85 -22.50
C LYS A 133 -5.44 -3.34 -21.20
N LEU A 134 -6.14 -3.45 -20.07
CA LEU A 134 -5.63 -3.11 -18.73
C LEU A 134 -4.40 -3.96 -18.32
N ARG A 135 -4.21 -5.13 -18.95
CA ARG A 135 -3.13 -6.09 -18.68
C ARG A 135 -2.13 -6.19 -19.83
N ASP A 136 -2.05 -5.16 -20.66
CA ASP A 136 -1.18 -5.08 -21.84
C ASP A 136 -1.35 -6.28 -22.80
N TYR A 137 -2.59 -6.75 -23.01
CA TYR A 137 -2.88 -7.68 -24.11
C TYR A 137 -3.04 -6.91 -25.42
N HIS A 138 -2.56 -7.50 -26.52
CA HIS A 138 -2.59 -6.89 -27.84
C HIS A 138 -3.47 -7.68 -28.82
N GLU A 139 -4.23 -6.94 -29.64
CA GLU A 139 -5.05 -7.53 -30.69
C GLU A 139 -4.18 -7.90 -31.90
N VAL A 140 -4.41 -9.09 -32.47
CA VAL A 140 -3.71 -9.62 -33.66
C VAL A 140 -4.72 -10.04 -34.72
N SER A 141 -4.34 -9.90 -36.00
CA SER A 141 -5.20 -10.24 -37.13
C SER A 141 -5.30 -11.74 -37.42
N ALA A 142 -4.27 -12.51 -37.04
CA ALA A 142 -4.22 -13.97 -37.16
C ALA A 142 -4.48 -14.67 -35.81
N THR A 143 -4.58 -16.00 -35.82
CA THR A 143 -4.70 -16.79 -34.58
C THR A 143 -3.53 -16.45 -33.62
N PRO A 144 -3.79 -16.17 -32.32
CA PRO A 144 -2.75 -15.83 -31.35
C PRO A 144 -1.63 -16.89 -31.24
N ASP A 145 -0.39 -16.51 -31.57
CA ASP A 145 0.81 -17.35 -31.49
C ASP A 145 1.62 -17.11 -30.19
N ARG A 146 1.32 -16.03 -29.47
CA ARG A 146 2.07 -15.57 -28.28
C ARG A 146 1.14 -15.20 -27.13
N ALA A 147 1.50 -15.62 -25.93
CA ALA A 147 0.79 -15.26 -24.72
C ALA A 147 0.74 -13.74 -24.47
N GLY A 148 -0.42 -13.22 -24.08
CA GLY A 148 -0.68 -11.79 -24.04
C GLY A 148 -1.18 -11.21 -25.36
N THR A 149 -1.69 -12.04 -26.27
CA THR A 149 -2.38 -11.58 -27.49
C THR A 149 -3.78 -12.19 -27.59
N PHE A 150 -4.66 -11.50 -28.31
CA PHE A 150 -6.02 -11.98 -28.61
C PHE A 150 -6.41 -11.66 -30.06
N GLN A 151 -7.30 -12.45 -30.62
CA GLN A 151 -7.91 -12.21 -31.93
C GLN A 151 -9.42 -12.08 -31.74
N LEU A 152 -10.00 -11.01 -32.27
CA LEU A 152 -11.45 -10.83 -32.33
C LEU A 152 -11.96 -11.19 -33.74
N THR A 153 -13.10 -11.85 -33.79
CA THR A 153 -13.87 -12.13 -35.02
C THR A 153 -15.34 -11.76 -34.78
N SER A 154 -16.20 -11.88 -35.79
CA SER A 154 -17.64 -11.65 -35.67
C SER A 154 -18.35 -12.59 -34.68
N GLU A 155 -17.82 -13.80 -34.48
CA GLU A 155 -18.50 -14.88 -33.74
C GLU A 155 -17.77 -15.33 -32.46
N GLN A 156 -16.48 -15.01 -32.33
CA GLN A 156 -15.64 -15.48 -31.21
C GLN A 156 -14.48 -14.54 -30.91
N ILE A 157 -14.01 -14.57 -29.67
CA ILE A 157 -12.73 -14.01 -29.23
C ILE A 157 -11.80 -15.15 -28.80
N LYS A 158 -10.59 -15.19 -29.40
CA LYS A 158 -9.53 -16.14 -29.04
C LYS A 158 -8.48 -15.42 -28.21
N ILE A 159 -8.09 -15.96 -27.06
CA ILE A 159 -7.19 -15.31 -26.11
C ILE A 159 -6.06 -16.27 -25.76
N PHE A 160 -4.82 -15.86 -26.00
CA PHE A 160 -3.64 -16.57 -25.49
C PHE A 160 -3.29 -15.99 -24.12
N PHE A 161 -3.75 -16.64 -23.06
CA PHE A 161 -3.48 -16.22 -21.69
C PHE A 161 -2.00 -16.35 -21.33
N ARG A 162 -1.48 -15.35 -20.61
CA ARG A 162 -0.17 -15.43 -19.93
C ARG A 162 -0.24 -16.42 -18.76
N THR A 163 0.92 -16.96 -18.38
CA THR A 163 1.05 -17.67 -17.10
C THR A 163 0.68 -16.69 -15.97
N ALA A 164 -0.21 -17.10 -15.08
CA ALA A 164 -0.73 -16.27 -14.01
C ALA A 164 -0.65 -17.00 -12.67
N THR A 165 -0.21 -16.31 -11.63
CA THR A 165 -0.11 -16.85 -10.27
C THR A 165 -1.06 -16.09 -9.36
N SER A 166 -1.92 -16.79 -8.61
CA SER A 166 -2.79 -16.17 -7.59
C SER A 166 -1.99 -15.77 -6.35
N THR A 167 -2.56 -14.97 -5.42
CA THR A 167 -1.83 -14.65 -4.18
C THR A 167 -1.58 -15.89 -3.31
N LEU A 168 -2.43 -16.92 -3.43
CA LEU A 168 -2.27 -18.22 -2.77
C LEU A 168 -1.14 -19.07 -3.40
N GLY A 169 -0.47 -18.58 -4.45
CA GLY A 169 0.65 -19.26 -5.11
C GLY A 169 0.25 -20.24 -6.22
N GLU A 170 -1.05 -20.44 -6.46
CA GLU A 170 -1.54 -21.31 -7.53
C GLU A 170 -1.14 -20.72 -8.89
N THR A 171 -0.31 -21.43 -9.65
CA THR A 171 0.16 -20.97 -10.96
C THR A 171 -0.57 -21.69 -12.08
N ARG A 172 -1.35 -20.95 -12.85
CA ARG A 172 -1.95 -21.40 -14.11
C ARG A 172 -0.93 -21.18 -15.25
N PRO A 173 -0.58 -22.21 -16.04
CA PRO A 173 0.32 -22.04 -17.19
C PRO A 173 -0.31 -21.15 -18.27
N ALA A 174 0.49 -20.74 -19.25
CA ALA A 174 -0.05 -20.05 -20.44
C ALA A 174 -0.84 -21.05 -21.31
N TYR A 175 -2.01 -20.65 -21.80
CA TYR A 175 -2.88 -21.47 -22.65
C TYR A 175 -3.64 -20.59 -23.65
N LEU A 176 -4.02 -21.16 -24.79
CA LEU A 176 -4.92 -20.55 -25.76
C LEU A 176 -6.33 -21.07 -25.52
N ASP A 177 -7.30 -20.16 -25.47
CA ASP A 177 -8.72 -20.48 -25.31
C ASP A 177 -9.58 -19.67 -26.29
N ASN A 178 -10.81 -20.11 -26.52
CA ASN A 178 -11.73 -19.52 -27.49
C ASN A 178 -13.16 -19.40 -26.92
N PHE A 179 -13.68 -18.18 -26.89
CA PHE A 179 -14.97 -17.85 -26.32
C PHE A 179 -15.95 -17.39 -27.40
N SER A 180 -17.14 -17.99 -27.44
CA SER A 180 -18.21 -17.58 -28.35
C SER A 180 -18.80 -16.24 -27.94
N LEU A 181 -19.15 -15.43 -28.95
CA LEU A 181 -19.86 -14.18 -28.80
C LEU A 181 -21.33 -14.42 -29.09
N LYS A 182 -22.20 -13.99 -28.17
CA LYS A 182 -23.64 -14.00 -28.35
C LYS A 182 -24.22 -12.71 -27.76
N ASP A 183 -25.03 -12.02 -28.55
CA ASP A 183 -25.69 -10.77 -28.17
C ASP A 183 -24.71 -9.68 -27.68
N GLY A 184 -23.51 -9.63 -28.28
CA GLY A 184 -22.45 -8.67 -27.93
C GLY A 184 -21.67 -9.00 -26.64
N ALA A 185 -21.94 -10.15 -26.01
CA ALA A 185 -21.30 -10.61 -24.79
C ALA A 185 -20.59 -11.97 -24.99
N VAL A 186 -19.58 -12.23 -24.16
CA VAL A 186 -19.02 -13.56 -23.94
C VAL A 186 -19.83 -14.24 -22.84
N HIS A 187 -20.24 -15.48 -23.06
CA HIS A 187 -21.02 -16.28 -22.10
C HIS A 187 -20.25 -17.52 -21.65
N HIS A 188 -20.54 -18.01 -20.44
CA HIS A 188 -20.02 -19.25 -19.86
C HIS A 188 -18.48 -19.35 -19.73
N ALA A 189 -17.79 -18.22 -19.77
CA ALA A 189 -16.33 -18.18 -19.67
C ALA A 189 -15.88 -18.16 -18.20
N SER A 190 -15.33 -19.28 -17.72
CA SER A 190 -14.57 -19.33 -16.45
C SER A 190 -13.23 -18.61 -16.62
N LEU A 191 -13.26 -17.28 -16.57
CA LEU A 191 -12.18 -16.45 -17.07
C LEU A 191 -11.42 -15.80 -15.91
N TYR A 192 -10.21 -16.29 -15.67
CA TYR A 192 -9.26 -15.73 -14.71
C TYR A 192 -8.17 -14.95 -15.44
N LEU A 193 -8.09 -13.64 -15.18
CA LEU A 193 -6.99 -12.81 -15.65
C LEU A 193 -5.97 -12.60 -14.52
N ALA A 194 -4.69 -12.51 -14.90
CA ALA A 194 -3.63 -12.17 -13.97
C ALA A 194 -3.97 -10.87 -13.19
N PRO A 195 -3.69 -10.79 -11.88
CA PRO A 195 -4.06 -9.62 -11.11
C PRO A 195 -3.33 -8.35 -11.56
N VAL A 196 -4.00 -7.22 -11.37
CA VAL A 196 -3.43 -5.89 -11.61
C VAL A 196 -3.00 -5.34 -10.27
N GLU A 197 -1.72 -5.02 -10.11
CA GLU A 197 -1.26 -4.29 -8.92
C GLU A 197 -1.80 -2.86 -8.97
N LEU A 198 -2.52 -2.45 -7.93
CA LEU A 198 -3.05 -1.10 -7.77
C LEU A 198 -2.01 -0.20 -7.10
N THR A 199 -1.43 -0.67 -6.00
CA THR A 199 -0.53 0.10 -5.13
C THR A 199 0.05 -0.81 -4.04
N ARG A 200 0.89 -0.29 -3.15
CA ARG A 200 1.44 -1.01 -1.97
C ARG A 200 1.21 -0.23 -0.68
N PHE A 201 1.20 -0.92 0.46
CA PHE A 201 1.27 -0.23 1.76
C PHE A 201 2.63 0.44 1.96
N GLY A 202 2.63 1.68 2.44
CA GLY A 202 3.84 2.45 2.75
C GLY A 202 4.30 3.39 1.62
N SER A 203 5.59 3.73 1.60
CA SER A 203 6.23 4.34 0.43
C SER A 203 6.46 3.23 -0.59
N GLY A 204 5.54 3.08 -1.54
CA GLY A 204 5.57 1.99 -2.53
C GLY A 204 6.83 1.98 -3.39
N SER A 205 6.99 0.94 -4.20
CA SER A 205 8.09 0.87 -5.18
C SER A 205 7.59 0.48 -6.56
N ALA A 206 7.74 1.39 -7.52
CA ALA A 206 7.60 1.11 -8.93
C ALA A 206 8.79 0.25 -9.37
N ARG A 207 8.62 -1.07 -9.33
CA ARG A 207 9.43 -2.01 -10.10
C ARG A 207 8.96 -2.00 -11.55
N ALA A 208 9.71 -2.60 -12.45
CA ALA A 208 9.18 -2.85 -13.79
C ALA A 208 7.97 -3.78 -13.65
N ASP A 209 6.87 -3.46 -14.34
CA ASP A 209 5.61 -4.26 -14.27
C ASP A 209 5.81 -5.69 -14.83
N GLU A 210 6.94 -5.92 -15.50
CA GLU A 210 7.40 -7.19 -16.04
C GLU A 210 8.93 -7.30 -15.82
N TYR A 211 9.41 -8.45 -15.37
CA TYR A 211 10.85 -8.74 -15.24
C TYR A 211 11.47 -8.88 -16.63
N ILE A 212 12.45 -8.05 -16.97
CA ILE A 212 13.02 -8.02 -18.32
C ILE A 212 14.27 -8.91 -18.35
N PRO A 213 14.28 -10.03 -19.10
CA PRO A 213 15.45 -10.88 -19.22
C PRO A 213 16.53 -10.18 -20.07
N LEU A 214 17.80 -10.40 -19.74
CA LEU A 214 18.98 -9.67 -20.22
C LEU A 214 19.07 -9.67 -21.75
N ARG A 215 18.69 -10.78 -22.39
CA ARG A 215 18.61 -10.92 -23.86
C ARG A 215 17.67 -9.91 -24.55
N SER A 216 16.73 -9.33 -23.81
CA SER A 216 15.76 -8.32 -24.29
C SER A 216 16.18 -6.89 -23.93
N ILE A 217 17.29 -6.73 -23.23
CA ILE A 217 17.83 -5.43 -22.80
C ILE A 217 18.87 -4.98 -23.84
N PRO A 218 18.75 -3.76 -24.42
CA PRO A 218 19.74 -3.25 -25.36
C PRO A 218 21.14 -3.21 -24.75
N GLN A 219 22.13 -3.77 -25.45
CA GLN A 219 23.50 -4.03 -24.96
C GLN A 219 24.22 -2.81 -24.35
N VAL A 220 23.86 -1.59 -24.77
CA VAL A 220 24.38 -0.35 -24.18
C VAL A 220 24.05 -0.21 -22.68
N VAL A 221 22.96 -0.81 -22.18
CA VAL A 221 22.57 -0.75 -20.76
C VAL A 221 23.54 -1.55 -19.88
N PRO A 222 23.76 -2.87 -20.07
CA PRO A 222 24.76 -3.61 -19.30
C PRO A 222 26.17 -3.03 -19.47
N ASP A 223 26.57 -2.64 -20.68
CA ASP A 223 27.88 -2.02 -20.91
C ASP A 223 28.05 -0.71 -20.12
N ALA A 224 27.04 0.16 -20.07
CA ALA A 224 27.08 1.43 -19.33
C ALA A 224 27.19 1.21 -17.82
N ILE A 225 26.47 0.21 -17.28
CA ILE A 225 26.48 -0.15 -15.86
C ILE A 225 27.85 -0.72 -15.46
N ILE A 226 28.36 -1.70 -16.21
CA ILE A 226 29.67 -2.31 -15.98
C ILE A 226 30.75 -1.23 -16.04
N ALA A 227 30.75 -0.39 -17.09
CA ALA A 227 31.73 0.68 -17.22
C ALA A 227 31.74 1.63 -16.01
N ILE A 228 30.58 2.07 -15.51
CA ILE A 228 30.54 3.08 -14.45
C ILE A 228 30.66 2.52 -13.02
N GLU A 229 30.00 1.40 -12.71
CA GLU A 229 29.93 0.83 -11.35
C GLU A 229 31.00 -0.23 -11.06
N ASP A 230 31.31 -1.11 -12.01
CA ASP A 230 32.15 -2.31 -11.77
C ASP A 230 32.86 -2.79 -13.04
N GLU A 231 33.89 -2.04 -13.45
CA GLU A 231 34.63 -2.22 -14.71
C GLU A 231 35.24 -3.62 -14.89
N ARG A 232 35.46 -4.34 -13.78
CA ARG A 232 36.03 -5.70 -13.77
C ARG A 232 35.02 -6.74 -13.31
N PHE A 233 33.72 -6.48 -13.48
CA PHE A 233 32.64 -7.37 -13.06
C PHE A 233 32.85 -8.84 -13.43
N TYR A 234 33.39 -9.14 -14.62
CA TYR A 234 33.67 -10.50 -15.08
C TYR A 234 34.99 -11.11 -14.56
N SER A 235 35.87 -10.33 -13.96
CA SER A 235 37.24 -10.74 -13.57
C SER A 235 37.44 -10.94 -12.06
N HIS A 236 36.44 -10.65 -11.23
CA HIS A 236 36.47 -10.88 -9.77
C HIS A 236 35.33 -11.79 -9.33
N PHE A 237 35.42 -12.30 -8.10
CA PHE A 237 34.40 -13.17 -7.50
C PHE A 237 33.78 -12.51 -6.26
N GLY A 238 32.58 -11.94 -6.43
CA GLY A 238 31.78 -11.22 -5.43
C GLY A 238 32.36 -9.89 -4.95
N ILE A 239 33.68 -9.80 -4.78
CA ILE A 239 34.42 -8.67 -4.21
C ILE A 239 35.65 -8.39 -5.07
N ASP A 240 35.75 -7.19 -5.64
CA ASP A 240 36.96 -6.73 -6.33
C ASP A 240 38.02 -6.28 -5.32
N ILE A 241 38.87 -7.19 -4.85
CA ILE A 241 39.95 -6.91 -3.90
C ILE A 241 40.89 -5.80 -4.43
N ILE A 242 41.27 -5.89 -5.71
CA ILE A 242 42.17 -4.91 -6.34
C ILE A 242 41.44 -3.56 -6.51
N GLY A 243 40.13 -3.58 -6.74
CA GLY A 243 39.29 -2.39 -6.91
C GLY A 243 39.07 -1.65 -5.60
N VAL A 244 38.86 -2.39 -4.50
CA VAL A 244 38.85 -1.88 -3.14
C VAL A 244 40.20 -1.24 -2.80
N ALA A 245 41.32 -1.90 -3.10
CA ALA A 245 42.66 -1.35 -2.87
C ALA A 245 42.92 -0.05 -3.67
N ARG A 246 42.56 -0.04 -4.96
CA ARG A 246 42.65 1.14 -5.83
C ARG A 246 41.81 2.31 -5.31
N ALA A 247 40.54 2.04 -4.96
CA ALA A 247 39.63 3.06 -4.42
C ALA A 247 40.11 3.58 -3.05
N MET A 248 40.66 2.73 -2.19
CA MET A 248 41.26 3.13 -0.92
C MET A 248 42.44 4.07 -1.12
N PHE A 249 43.37 3.75 -2.03
CA PHE A 249 44.52 4.61 -2.36
C PHE A 249 44.07 5.97 -2.91
N ALA A 250 43.14 5.99 -3.88
CA ALA A 250 42.60 7.22 -4.45
C ALA A 250 41.89 8.10 -3.41
N ASN A 251 41.12 7.49 -2.49
CA ASN A 251 40.41 8.21 -1.44
C ASN A 251 41.37 8.76 -0.35
N LEU A 252 42.46 8.04 -0.03
CA LEU A 252 43.55 8.52 0.83
C LEU A 252 44.24 9.75 0.23
N GLN A 253 44.63 9.65 -1.06
CA GLN A 253 45.28 10.75 -1.78
C GLN A 253 44.38 11.99 -1.88
N ALA A 254 43.09 11.82 -2.15
CA ALA A 254 42.14 12.92 -2.29
C ALA A 254 41.60 13.46 -0.95
N ARG A 255 41.92 12.83 0.19
CA ARG A 255 41.37 13.11 1.54
C ARG A 255 39.83 13.14 1.62
N ARG A 256 39.14 12.55 0.65
CA ARG A 256 37.68 12.46 0.55
C ARG A 256 37.30 11.23 -0.28
N VAL A 257 36.07 10.76 -0.16
CA VAL A 257 35.56 9.68 -1.03
C VAL A 257 35.36 10.23 -2.45
N VAL A 258 36.22 9.81 -3.37
CA VAL A 258 36.16 10.12 -4.80
C VAL A 258 35.73 8.89 -5.60
N GLN A 259 36.19 7.70 -5.22
CA GLN A 259 35.86 6.44 -5.89
C GLN A 259 35.23 5.43 -4.92
N GLY A 260 34.15 4.78 -5.38
CA GLY A 260 33.54 3.66 -4.69
C GLY A 260 34.22 2.34 -5.06
N GLY A 261 34.40 1.45 -4.09
CA GLY A 261 34.93 0.08 -4.29
C GLY A 261 33.90 -1.01 -4.03
N SER A 262 32.62 -0.79 -4.40
CA SER A 262 31.55 -1.79 -4.23
C SER A 262 31.15 -2.39 -5.57
N THR A 263 31.22 -3.71 -5.67
CA THR A 263 30.89 -4.48 -6.88
C THR A 263 29.38 -4.47 -7.18
N ILE A 264 28.99 -4.76 -8.42
CA ILE A 264 27.58 -4.94 -8.81
C ILE A 264 26.89 -5.96 -7.88
N THR A 265 27.56 -7.07 -7.57
CA THR A 265 27.02 -8.14 -6.72
C THR A 265 26.84 -7.69 -5.26
N GLN A 266 27.75 -6.90 -4.71
CA GLN A 266 27.55 -6.28 -3.38
C GLN A 266 26.37 -5.31 -3.39
N GLN A 267 26.17 -4.55 -4.47
CA GLN A 267 25.03 -3.65 -4.59
C GLN A 267 23.71 -4.42 -4.72
N LEU A 268 23.68 -5.53 -5.47
CA LEU A 268 22.55 -6.44 -5.54
C LEU A 268 22.22 -7.05 -4.17
N ALA A 269 23.21 -7.59 -3.46
CA ALA A 269 23.06 -8.12 -2.10
C ALA A 269 22.48 -7.09 -1.12
N LYS A 270 22.97 -5.84 -1.20
CA LYS A 270 22.47 -4.70 -0.42
C LYS A 270 21.00 -4.40 -0.74
N ASN A 271 20.61 -4.40 -2.02
CA ASN A 271 19.24 -4.10 -2.44
C ASN A 271 18.24 -5.21 -2.09
N LEU A 272 18.64 -6.49 -2.22
CA LEU A 272 17.76 -7.64 -1.98
C LEU A 272 17.58 -7.98 -0.50
N PHE A 273 18.64 -7.89 0.32
CA PHE A 273 18.68 -8.63 1.59
C PHE A 273 18.95 -7.80 2.84
N LEU A 274 19.30 -6.51 2.73
CA LEU A 274 19.86 -5.71 3.82
C LEU A 274 19.19 -4.32 3.96
N SER A 275 19.26 -3.74 5.15
CA SER A 275 18.66 -2.43 5.47
C SER A 275 19.51 -1.25 4.99
N SER A 276 18.90 -0.06 4.92
CA SER A 276 19.56 1.18 4.50
C SER A 276 20.63 1.73 5.48
N GLU A 277 20.69 1.20 6.71
CA GLU A 277 21.60 1.62 7.78
C GLU A 277 23.08 1.60 7.40
N ARG A 278 23.82 2.68 7.67
CA ARG A 278 25.26 2.77 7.38
C ARG A 278 26.08 2.21 8.55
N SER A 279 26.49 0.95 8.44
CA SER A 279 27.36 0.28 9.42
C SER A 279 28.43 -0.58 8.73
N LEU A 280 29.64 -0.63 9.32
CA LEU A 280 30.69 -1.57 8.92
C LEU A 280 30.21 -3.02 9.00
N TRP A 281 29.36 -3.33 9.99
CA TRP A 281 28.75 -4.66 10.13
C TRP A 281 27.84 -5.00 8.94
N ARG A 282 27.07 -4.03 8.43
CA ARG A 282 26.29 -4.23 7.21
C ARG A 282 27.22 -4.52 6.03
N LYS A 283 28.36 -3.85 5.91
CA LYS A 283 29.30 -4.08 4.80
C LYS A 283 29.94 -5.48 4.82
N ILE A 284 30.16 -6.06 6.00
CA ILE A 284 30.56 -7.47 6.15
C ILE A 284 29.45 -8.41 5.67
N ARG A 285 28.18 -8.12 5.98
CA ARG A 285 27.03 -8.88 5.49
C ARG A 285 26.81 -8.73 3.98
N GLU A 286 27.03 -7.52 3.41
CA GLU A 286 27.03 -7.29 1.95
C GLU A 286 28.10 -8.16 1.27
N ALA A 287 29.31 -8.24 1.84
CA ALA A 287 30.40 -9.06 1.32
C ALA A 287 30.10 -10.57 1.37
N ALA A 288 29.62 -11.08 2.51
CA ALA A 288 29.23 -12.49 2.66
C ALA A 288 28.08 -12.88 1.73
N ALA A 289 27.07 -12.01 1.58
CA ALA A 289 25.96 -12.22 0.67
C ALA A 289 26.37 -12.11 -0.81
N ALA A 290 27.31 -11.23 -1.17
CA ALA A 290 27.83 -11.17 -2.54
C ALA A 290 28.54 -12.47 -2.94
N LEU A 291 29.38 -13.03 -2.06
CA LEU A 291 30.01 -14.34 -2.28
C LEU A 291 28.98 -15.47 -2.39
N ALA A 292 27.96 -15.45 -1.54
CA ALA A 292 26.87 -16.44 -1.60
C ALA A 292 26.08 -16.36 -2.90
N ILE A 293 25.84 -15.15 -3.43
CA ILE A 293 25.17 -14.93 -4.72
C ILE A 293 26.02 -15.48 -5.88
N GLU A 294 27.32 -15.19 -5.95
CA GLU A 294 28.16 -15.65 -7.09
C GLU A 294 28.46 -17.16 -7.06
N LEU A 295 28.27 -17.82 -5.92
CA LEU A 295 28.30 -19.29 -5.84
C LEU A 295 27.02 -19.96 -6.36
N GLN A 296 25.93 -19.20 -6.52
CA GLN A 296 24.61 -19.72 -6.89
C GLN A 296 24.08 -19.18 -8.23
N LEU A 297 24.62 -18.05 -8.73
CA LEU A 297 24.22 -17.39 -9.96
C LEU A 297 25.41 -17.10 -10.87
N SER A 298 25.20 -17.25 -12.18
CA SER A 298 26.13 -16.76 -13.20
C SER A 298 26.20 -15.23 -13.21
N LYS A 299 27.31 -14.69 -13.75
CA LYS A 299 27.48 -13.24 -13.97
C LYS A 299 26.36 -12.62 -14.82
N ALA A 300 25.79 -13.37 -15.75
CA ALA A 300 24.66 -12.92 -16.57
C ALA A 300 23.40 -12.73 -15.72
N GLU A 301 23.02 -13.72 -14.90
CA GLU A 301 21.85 -13.64 -14.01
C GLU A 301 22.01 -12.56 -12.93
N ILE A 302 23.22 -12.39 -12.38
CA ILE A 302 23.51 -11.31 -11.43
C ILE A 302 23.26 -9.95 -12.06
N LEU A 303 23.75 -9.74 -13.29
CA LEU A 303 23.60 -8.49 -14.01
C LEU A 303 22.14 -8.24 -14.38
N GLU A 304 21.43 -9.26 -14.85
CA GLU A 304 20.00 -9.22 -15.15
C GLU A 304 19.16 -8.81 -13.93
N ARG A 305 19.36 -9.49 -12.79
CA ARG A 305 18.68 -9.17 -11.52
C ARG A 305 19.03 -7.78 -11.03
N TYR A 306 20.29 -7.35 -11.17
CA TYR A 306 20.72 -6.00 -10.81
C TYR A 306 20.03 -4.93 -11.67
N ILE A 307 19.94 -5.12 -13.00
CA ILE A 307 19.28 -4.18 -13.91
C ILE A 307 17.77 -4.04 -13.58
N ASN A 308 17.14 -5.10 -13.08
CA ASN A 308 15.72 -5.09 -12.69
C ASN A 308 15.46 -4.56 -11.25
N GLU A 309 16.42 -4.65 -10.32
CA GLU A 309 16.22 -4.24 -8.90
C GLU A 309 16.92 -2.92 -8.49
N VAL A 310 17.85 -2.39 -9.29
CA VAL A 310 18.63 -1.19 -8.92
C VAL A 310 17.74 0.04 -8.72
N TYR A 311 17.90 0.71 -7.58
CA TYR A 311 17.17 1.93 -7.24
C TYR A 311 17.65 3.12 -8.09
N LEU A 312 16.75 3.72 -8.86
CA LEU A 312 17.03 4.79 -9.84
C LEU A 312 16.30 6.11 -9.54
N GLY A 313 15.58 6.21 -8.42
CA GLY A 313 15.06 7.49 -7.93
C GLY A 313 13.71 7.35 -7.24
N GLN A 314 12.98 8.46 -7.11
CA GLN A 314 11.69 8.48 -6.43
C GLN A 314 10.72 9.44 -7.10
N GLU A 315 9.48 8.99 -7.30
CA GLU A 315 8.36 9.79 -7.76
C GLU A 315 7.33 9.94 -6.63
N GLY A 316 7.19 11.13 -6.05
CA GLY A 316 6.37 11.34 -4.86
C GLY A 316 6.87 10.49 -3.68
N ASN A 317 6.08 9.50 -3.27
CA ASN A 317 6.45 8.52 -2.24
C ASN A 317 6.84 7.15 -2.82
N ILE A 318 7.01 7.03 -4.14
CA ILE A 318 7.20 5.76 -4.84
C ILE A 318 8.65 5.64 -5.31
N ALA A 319 9.36 4.63 -4.80
CA ALA A 319 10.73 4.31 -5.17
C ALA A 319 10.78 3.64 -6.55
N ILE A 320 11.59 4.16 -7.48
CA ILE A 320 11.75 3.63 -8.83
C ILE A 320 12.89 2.61 -8.82
N HIS A 321 12.58 1.36 -9.13
CA HIS A 321 13.52 0.24 -9.16
C HIS A 321 13.56 -0.39 -10.55
N GLY A 322 14.76 -0.60 -11.06
CA GLY A 322 15.03 -1.22 -12.34
C GLY A 322 14.96 -0.27 -13.53
N PHE A 323 15.77 -0.56 -14.55
CA PHE A 323 15.84 0.24 -15.77
C PHE A 323 14.52 0.24 -16.56
N GLY A 324 13.72 -0.84 -16.48
CA GLY A 324 12.40 -0.91 -17.09
C GLY A 324 11.45 0.17 -16.54
N ALA A 325 11.27 0.19 -15.21
CA ALA A 325 10.45 1.21 -14.53
C ALA A 325 11.01 2.61 -14.75
N ALA A 326 12.34 2.80 -14.69
CA ALA A 326 12.95 4.10 -14.91
C ALA A 326 12.75 4.61 -16.34
N CYS A 327 12.82 3.76 -17.36
CA CYS A 327 12.57 4.14 -18.75
C CYS A 327 11.11 4.54 -18.98
N LYS A 328 10.15 3.74 -18.46
CA LYS A 328 8.72 4.12 -18.44
C LYS A 328 8.55 5.46 -17.71
N THR A 329 9.07 5.59 -16.48
CA THR A 329 8.90 6.77 -15.61
C THR A 329 9.47 8.05 -16.21
N PHE A 330 10.72 8.04 -16.68
CA PHE A 330 11.42 9.24 -17.11
C PHE A 330 11.21 9.57 -18.58
N PHE A 331 11.12 8.56 -19.46
CA PHE A 331 11.14 8.75 -20.92
C PHE A 331 9.86 8.27 -21.64
N ARG A 332 8.88 7.69 -20.91
CA ARG A 332 7.57 7.25 -21.44
C ARG A 332 7.68 6.23 -22.59
N LYS A 333 8.65 5.32 -22.52
CA LYS A 333 8.86 4.27 -23.54
C LYS A 333 9.41 2.98 -22.94
N PRO A 334 9.27 1.83 -23.62
CA PRO A 334 9.85 0.56 -23.17
C PRO A 334 11.39 0.61 -23.20
N LEU A 335 12.03 -0.19 -22.32
CA LEU A 335 13.49 -0.28 -22.23
C LEU A 335 14.16 -0.67 -23.54
N ALA A 336 13.50 -1.51 -24.36
CA ALA A 336 13.96 -1.90 -25.70
C ALA A 336 14.15 -0.71 -26.67
N LYS A 337 13.58 0.48 -26.39
CA LYS A 337 13.69 1.71 -27.20
C LYS A 337 14.54 2.81 -26.53
N ILE A 338 15.36 2.45 -25.54
CA ILE A 338 16.28 3.39 -24.86
C ILE A 338 17.43 3.80 -25.80
N THR A 339 17.83 5.07 -25.77
CA THR A 339 18.99 5.56 -26.54
C THR A 339 20.30 5.37 -25.78
N VAL A 340 21.43 5.53 -26.49
CA VAL A 340 22.76 5.54 -25.88
C VAL A 340 22.88 6.66 -24.83
N GLY A 341 22.30 7.83 -25.10
CA GLY A 341 22.32 8.96 -24.18
C GLY A 341 21.51 8.69 -22.92
N GLU A 342 20.28 8.21 -23.05
CA GLU A 342 19.39 7.86 -21.94
C GLU A 342 19.92 6.70 -21.08
N ALA A 343 20.45 5.65 -21.70
CA ALA A 343 21.06 4.51 -20.99
C ALA A 343 22.26 4.96 -20.16
N SER A 344 23.14 5.78 -20.76
CA SER A 344 24.29 6.37 -20.06
C SER A 344 23.86 7.31 -18.93
N LEU A 345 22.75 8.03 -19.10
CA LEU A 345 22.19 8.92 -18.09
C LEU A 345 21.63 8.12 -16.91
N LEU A 346 20.84 7.06 -17.15
CA LEU A 346 20.32 6.19 -16.09
C LEU A 346 21.43 5.43 -15.36
N ALA A 347 22.44 4.91 -16.07
CA ALA A 347 23.61 4.31 -15.43
C ALA A 347 24.35 5.32 -14.54
N GLY A 348 24.45 6.58 -14.96
CA GLY A 348 25.00 7.67 -14.16
C GLY A 348 24.21 7.97 -12.87
N VAL A 349 22.88 7.77 -12.89
CA VAL A 349 21.97 8.02 -11.76
C VAL A 349 22.22 7.07 -10.58
N ILE A 350 22.63 5.82 -10.84
CA ILE A 350 22.85 4.75 -9.84
C ILE A 350 23.67 5.23 -8.63
N GLN A 351 24.76 5.96 -8.87
CA GLN A 351 25.67 6.45 -7.81
C GLN A 351 24.96 7.31 -6.76
N ALA A 352 23.99 8.14 -7.17
CA ALA A 352 23.27 9.05 -6.28
C ALA A 352 21.87 9.39 -6.84
N PRO A 353 20.89 8.48 -6.73
CA PRO A 353 19.65 8.57 -7.52
C PRO A 353 18.83 9.84 -7.27
N SER A 354 18.80 10.33 -6.03
CA SER A 354 18.16 11.60 -5.68
C SER A 354 18.96 12.82 -6.14
N GLY A 355 20.30 12.74 -6.14
CA GLY A 355 21.21 13.85 -6.49
C GLY A 355 21.38 14.07 -7.99
N TYR A 356 21.28 13.00 -8.78
CA TYR A 356 21.28 13.02 -10.25
C TYR A 356 19.89 12.80 -10.85
N SER A 357 18.81 12.92 -10.04
CA SER A 357 17.43 12.70 -10.51
C SER A 357 17.13 13.50 -11.79
N PRO A 358 16.80 12.85 -12.92
CA PRO A 358 16.65 13.53 -14.21
C PRO A 358 15.52 14.57 -14.20
N ARG A 359 14.49 14.36 -13.37
CA ARG A 359 13.35 15.27 -13.18
C ARG A 359 13.68 16.53 -12.36
N ARG A 360 14.67 16.47 -11.45
CA ARG A 360 15.00 17.58 -10.53
C ARG A 360 16.29 18.30 -10.90
N HIS A 361 17.28 17.56 -11.42
CA HIS A 361 18.66 17.99 -11.56
C HIS A 361 19.26 17.56 -12.90
N LEU A 362 18.52 17.75 -14.00
CA LEU A 362 18.89 17.31 -15.35
C LEU A 362 20.30 17.75 -15.78
N ALA A 363 20.74 18.96 -15.42
CA ALA A 363 22.10 19.43 -15.71
C ALA A 363 23.19 18.57 -15.03
N LYS A 364 22.99 18.21 -13.75
CA LYS A 364 23.90 17.31 -13.02
C LYS A 364 23.82 15.88 -13.58
N ALA A 365 22.63 15.43 -13.96
CA ALA A 365 22.43 14.14 -14.62
C ALA A 365 23.18 14.07 -15.96
N LYS A 366 23.12 15.11 -16.79
CA LYS A 366 23.88 15.22 -18.05
C LYS A 366 25.40 15.31 -17.84
N GLN A 367 25.87 15.99 -16.79
CA GLN A 367 27.29 15.97 -16.45
C GLN A 367 27.76 14.56 -16.08
N ARG A 368 26.96 13.82 -15.30
CA ARG A 368 27.27 12.44 -14.91
C ARG A 368 27.14 11.45 -16.08
N GLN A 369 26.14 11.64 -16.94
CA GLN A 369 25.97 10.93 -18.22
C GLN A 369 27.23 11.04 -19.08
N ARG A 370 27.83 12.23 -19.19
CA ARG A 370 29.08 12.43 -19.95
C ARG A 370 30.20 11.54 -19.41
N THR A 371 30.39 11.45 -18.09
CA THR A 371 31.38 10.52 -17.50
C THR A 371 31.14 9.06 -17.88
N VAL A 372 29.88 8.64 -18.04
CA VAL A 372 29.56 7.28 -18.51
C VAL A 372 29.89 7.12 -20.00
N LEU A 373 29.54 8.11 -20.83
CA LEU A 373 29.88 8.12 -22.26
C LEU A 373 31.40 8.12 -22.50
N ASP A 374 32.17 8.88 -21.71
CA ASP A 374 33.63 8.95 -21.79
C ASP A 374 34.24 7.56 -21.51
N LYS A 375 33.73 6.85 -20.50
CA LYS A 375 34.14 5.47 -20.19
C LYS A 375 33.73 4.47 -21.27
N LEU A 376 32.51 4.57 -21.80
CA LEU A 376 32.03 3.69 -22.88
C LEU A 376 32.87 3.84 -24.16
N LEU A 377 33.29 5.07 -24.47
CA LEU A 377 34.16 5.34 -25.61
C LEU A 377 35.58 4.79 -25.38
N ALA A 378 36.13 4.97 -24.16
CA ALA A 378 37.44 4.44 -23.79
C ALA A 378 37.49 2.90 -23.73
N ALA A 379 36.36 2.25 -23.46
CA ALA A 379 36.20 0.79 -23.50
C ALA A 379 35.71 0.26 -24.87
N GLU A 380 35.72 1.11 -25.91
CA GLU A 380 35.31 0.79 -27.29
C GLU A 380 33.88 0.24 -27.45
N LYS A 381 33.02 0.46 -26.44
CA LYS A 381 31.61 0.01 -26.43
C LYS A 381 30.68 0.89 -27.27
N ILE A 382 31.12 2.10 -27.61
CA ILE A 382 30.39 3.01 -28.50
C ILE A 382 31.35 3.66 -29.50
N THR A 383 30.86 3.91 -30.71
CA THR A 383 31.60 4.66 -31.74
C THR A 383 31.68 6.16 -31.40
N LYS A 384 32.67 6.86 -31.99
CA LYS A 384 32.76 8.33 -31.91
C LYS A 384 31.48 9.03 -32.39
N GLN A 385 30.79 8.47 -33.40
CA GLN A 385 29.51 8.99 -33.89
C GLN A 385 28.39 8.86 -32.85
N GLN A 386 28.24 7.68 -32.22
CA GLN A 386 27.27 7.47 -31.14
C GLN A 386 27.56 8.37 -29.93
N TYR A 387 28.83 8.53 -29.55
CA TYR A 387 29.24 9.44 -28.47
C TYR A 387 28.80 10.90 -28.77
N GLN A 388 29.10 11.42 -29.97
CA GLN A 388 28.72 12.78 -30.35
C GLN A 388 27.20 12.95 -30.49
N GLY A 389 26.48 11.93 -30.96
CA GLY A 389 25.02 11.90 -30.98
C GLY A 389 24.42 11.97 -29.57
N ALA A 390 24.89 11.12 -28.66
CA ALA A 390 24.42 11.06 -27.27
C ALA A 390 24.69 12.35 -26.47
N LEU A 391 25.78 13.07 -26.74
CA LEU A 391 26.06 14.38 -26.15
C LEU A 391 25.08 15.46 -26.64
N LYS A 392 24.72 15.44 -27.93
CA LYS A 392 23.81 16.41 -28.56
C LYS A 392 22.33 16.07 -28.32
N GLU A 393 22.03 14.88 -27.80
CA GLU A 393 20.67 14.38 -27.60
C GLU A 393 19.84 15.26 -26.65
N ASN A 394 18.68 15.72 -27.13
CA ASN A 394 17.71 16.46 -26.32
C ASN A 394 16.79 15.48 -25.56
N ILE A 395 17.32 14.90 -24.49
CA ILE A 395 16.61 13.95 -23.62
C ILE A 395 15.41 14.64 -22.95
N LYS A 396 14.21 14.34 -23.45
CA LYS A 396 12.93 14.84 -22.91
C LYS A 396 12.53 14.02 -21.69
N VAL A 397 12.74 14.57 -20.50
CA VAL A 397 12.25 13.97 -19.24
C VAL A 397 10.80 14.37 -19.01
N SER A 398 9.92 13.38 -18.81
CA SER A 398 8.51 13.58 -18.46
C SER A 398 8.37 14.40 -17.18
N SER A 399 7.52 15.44 -17.20
CA SER A 399 7.12 16.22 -16.02
C SER A 399 5.96 15.56 -15.27
N THR A 400 4.97 15.04 -16.00
CA THR A 400 3.81 14.32 -15.48
C THR A 400 4.26 13.10 -14.68
N ARG A 401 3.61 12.83 -13.53
CA ARG A 401 3.82 11.58 -12.78
C ARG A 401 3.22 10.41 -13.54
N LEU A 402 3.83 9.24 -13.44
CA LEU A 402 3.24 7.98 -13.90
C LEU A 402 2.48 7.33 -12.75
N TYR A 403 3.14 7.29 -11.59
CA TYR A 403 2.60 6.70 -10.38
C TYR A 403 2.12 7.84 -9.46
N THR A 404 0.95 8.40 -9.78
CA THR A 404 0.10 8.98 -8.74
C THR A 404 -0.22 7.88 -7.71
N ARG A 405 -0.49 8.25 -6.46
CA ARG A 405 -1.06 7.28 -5.50
C ARG A 405 -2.39 6.85 -6.12
N GLU A 406 -2.55 5.62 -6.57
CA GLU A 406 -3.74 5.27 -7.38
C GLU A 406 -5.04 5.27 -6.56
N ILE A 407 -4.96 5.10 -5.22
CA ILE A 407 -6.15 5.03 -4.35
C ILE A 407 -5.89 5.54 -2.90
N PRO A 408 -5.39 6.77 -2.65
CA PRO A 408 -4.82 7.12 -1.33
C PRO A 408 -5.85 7.16 -0.20
N PHE A 409 -7.09 7.57 -0.48
CA PHE A 409 -8.20 7.52 0.49
C PHE A 409 -8.57 6.07 0.84
N PHE A 410 -8.80 5.24 -0.18
CA PHE A 410 -9.10 3.82 0.01
C PHE A 410 -7.99 3.06 0.74
N VAL A 411 -6.70 3.28 0.40
CA VAL A 411 -5.58 2.64 1.11
C VAL A 411 -5.54 3.05 2.59
N HIS A 412 -5.97 4.27 2.94
CA HIS A 412 -6.10 4.69 4.32
C HIS A 412 -7.29 4.01 5.02
N ALA A 413 -8.45 3.92 4.37
CA ALA A 413 -9.61 3.19 4.88
C ALA A 413 -9.33 1.69 5.06
N LEU A 414 -8.73 1.03 4.06
CA LEU A 414 -8.30 -0.36 4.10
C LEU A 414 -7.26 -0.60 5.20
N ARG A 415 -6.24 0.26 5.37
CA ARG A 415 -5.32 0.17 6.52
C ARG A 415 -6.08 0.17 7.83
N LYS A 416 -7.00 1.12 8.01
CA LYS A 416 -7.79 1.26 9.25
C LYS A 416 -8.60 -0.02 9.50
N HIS A 417 -9.26 -0.55 8.46
CA HIS A 417 -10.03 -1.79 8.53
C HIS A 417 -9.15 -3.00 8.89
N LEU A 418 -8.03 -3.22 8.19
CA LEU A 418 -7.11 -4.34 8.48
C LEU A 418 -6.47 -4.28 9.88
N THR A 419 -6.22 -3.07 10.40
CA THR A 419 -5.60 -2.90 11.73
C THR A 419 -6.60 -2.92 12.89
N GLN A 420 -7.85 -2.48 12.67
CA GLN A 420 -8.86 -2.35 13.73
C GLN A 420 -9.89 -3.48 13.73
N THR A 421 -10.27 -3.99 12.55
CA THR A 421 -11.23 -5.10 12.40
C THR A 421 -10.49 -6.43 12.35
N GLU A 422 -9.57 -6.60 11.39
CA GLU A 422 -8.80 -7.85 11.21
C GLU A 422 -7.62 -8.00 12.21
N GLN A 423 -7.39 -6.98 13.06
CA GLN A 423 -6.36 -6.98 14.12
C GLN A 423 -4.91 -7.23 13.62
N ILE A 424 -4.64 -6.96 12.34
CA ILE A 424 -3.31 -7.14 11.73
C ILE A 424 -2.38 -6.00 12.16
N GLU A 425 -1.20 -6.33 12.69
CA GLU A 425 -0.21 -5.32 13.11
C GLU A 425 0.26 -4.44 11.93
N GLU A 426 0.24 -3.10 12.08
CA GLU A 426 0.67 -2.12 11.05
C GLU A 426 2.04 -2.45 10.42
N LYS A 427 2.99 -2.95 11.24
CA LYS A 427 4.35 -3.31 10.80
C LYS A 427 4.38 -4.45 9.76
N ASN A 428 3.33 -5.27 9.70
CA ASN A 428 3.24 -6.43 8.83
C ASN A 428 2.57 -6.09 7.48
N LEU A 429 1.77 -5.02 7.39
CA LEU A 429 0.99 -4.65 6.19
C LEU A 429 1.83 -4.54 4.91
N GLN A 430 3.07 -4.04 5.02
CA GLN A 430 4.02 -3.92 3.90
C GLN A 430 4.53 -5.27 3.36
N ARG A 431 4.10 -6.38 3.95
CA ARG A 431 4.52 -7.76 3.64
C ARG A 431 3.32 -8.65 3.25
N LEU A 432 2.18 -8.04 2.95
CA LEU A 432 0.94 -8.72 2.58
C LEU A 432 0.63 -8.52 1.10
N MET A 433 -0.03 -9.51 0.52
CA MET A 433 -0.81 -9.37 -0.70
C MET A 433 -2.26 -9.21 -0.29
N VAL A 434 -2.93 -8.15 -0.72
CA VAL A 434 -4.36 -7.92 -0.42
C VAL A 434 -5.13 -7.85 -1.73
N GLU A 435 -6.05 -8.79 -1.90
CA GLU A 435 -6.98 -8.82 -3.02
C GLU A 435 -8.17 -7.90 -2.69
N THR A 436 -8.52 -6.99 -3.59
CA THR A 436 -9.57 -5.99 -3.35
C THR A 436 -10.58 -5.90 -4.49
N GLY A 437 -11.78 -5.41 -4.16
CA GLY A 437 -12.83 -5.16 -5.15
C GLY A 437 -12.53 -4.00 -6.11
N ILE A 438 -11.59 -3.11 -5.76
CA ILE A 438 -11.32 -1.86 -6.50
C ILE A 438 -10.89 -2.17 -7.92
N HIS A 439 -11.70 -1.78 -8.88
CA HIS A 439 -11.50 -2.05 -10.28
C HIS A 439 -10.63 -0.93 -10.88
N ALA A 440 -9.39 -1.22 -11.27
CA ALA A 440 -8.42 -0.20 -11.70
C ALA A 440 -8.96 0.74 -12.80
N GLY A 441 -9.66 0.18 -13.80
CA GLY A 441 -10.36 0.96 -14.84
C GLY A 441 -11.44 1.90 -14.29
N MET A 442 -12.34 1.41 -13.43
CA MET A 442 -13.39 2.24 -12.83
C MET A 442 -12.82 3.32 -11.91
N GLN A 443 -11.81 2.99 -11.09
CA GLN A 443 -11.14 3.98 -10.24
C GLN A 443 -10.52 5.10 -11.07
N ARG A 444 -9.72 4.76 -12.10
CA ARG A 444 -9.10 5.77 -12.99
C ARG A 444 -10.16 6.63 -13.70
N CYS A 445 -11.30 6.05 -14.07
CA CYS A 445 -12.43 6.78 -14.65
C CYS A 445 -13.07 7.75 -13.64
N ALA A 446 -13.34 7.29 -12.41
CA ALA A 446 -13.88 8.12 -11.34
C ALA A 446 -12.92 9.27 -10.97
N GLU A 447 -11.65 8.98 -10.72
CA GLU A 447 -10.65 10.01 -10.40
C GLU A 447 -10.51 11.02 -11.52
N LYS A 448 -10.34 10.58 -12.77
CA LYS A 448 -10.17 11.50 -13.90
C LYS A 448 -11.36 12.45 -14.03
N ASN A 449 -12.56 11.91 -14.24
CA ASN A 449 -13.72 12.74 -14.58
C ASN A 449 -14.16 13.61 -13.38
N ALA A 450 -14.18 13.05 -12.18
CA ALA A 450 -14.64 13.80 -11.00
C ALA A 450 -13.64 14.89 -10.59
N LEU A 451 -12.32 14.65 -10.70
CA LEU A 451 -11.32 15.67 -10.40
C LEU A 451 -11.19 16.72 -11.51
N GLU A 452 -11.34 16.35 -12.78
CA GLU A 452 -11.40 17.31 -13.90
C GLU A 452 -12.61 18.25 -13.77
N GLU A 453 -13.80 17.74 -13.44
CA GLU A 453 -14.99 18.58 -13.26
C GLU A 453 -14.90 19.43 -11.99
N MET A 454 -14.41 18.87 -10.89
CA MET A 454 -14.19 19.62 -9.65
C MET A 454 -13.11 20.70 -9.79
N ALA A 455 -12.13 20.53 -10.69
CA ALA A 455 -11.18 21.59 -10.99
C ALA A 455 -11.90 22.81 -11.59
N LYS A 456 -12.76 22.61 -12.61
CA LYS A 456 -13.58 23.67 -13.23
C LYS A 456 -14.45 24.38 -12.20
N LEU A 457 -15.17 23.61 -11.37
CA LEU A 457 -16.03 24.15 -10.30
C LEU A 457 -15.26 25.00 -9.26
N ARG A 458 -13.95 24.76 -9.08
CA ARG A 458 -13.06 25.47 -8.16
C ARG A 458 -12.32 26.67 -8.77
N GLU A 459 -12.49 26.97 -10.06
CA GLU A 459 -11.86 28.14 -10.72
C GLU A 459 -12.38 29.47 -10.17
N GLY A 460 -13.64 29.51 -9.71
CA GLY A 460 -14.25 30.68 -9.05
C GLY A 460 -13.69 30.96 -7.65
N ARG A 461 -13.43 32.24 -7.34
CA ARG A 461 -12.83 32.67 -6.05
C ARG A 461 -13.57 32.16 -4.80
N THR A 462 -14.89 32.02 -4.87
CA THR A 462 -15.76 31.61 -3.76
C THR A 462 -15.87 30.09 -3.55
N ARG A 463 -15.40 29.27 -4.50
CA ARG A 463 -15.57 27.80 -4.48
C ARG A 463 -14.27 27.03 -4.28
N LYS A 464 -13.16 27.72 -3.98
CA LYS A 464 -11.82 27.12 -3.81
C LYS A 464 -11.72 26.04 -2.73
N GLU A 465 -12.69 25.94 -1.82
CA GLU A 465 -12.72 24.95 -0.74
C GLU A 465 -13.62 23.75 -1.01
N LEU A 466 -14.33 23.71 -2.15
CA LEU A 466 -15.29 22.67 -2.51
C LEU A 466 -14.62 21.29 -2.58
N GLU A 467 -15.12 20.32 -1.81
CA GLU A 467 -14.68 18.93 -1.81
C GLU A 467 -15.76 18.01 -2.40
N LEU A 468 -15.38 16.76 -2.68
CA LEU A 468 -16.25 15.72 -3.20
C LEU A 468 -16.05 14.41 -2.45
N GLY A 469 -17.04 13.52 -2.52
CA GLY A 469 -16.90 12.11 -2.21
C GLY A 469 -17.58 11.29 -3.31
N LEU A 470 -16.97 10.17 -3.70
CA LEU A 470 -17.55 9.21 -4.65
C LEU A 470 -17.16 7.80 -4.22
N VAL A 471 -18.14 6.90 -4.17
CA VAL A 471 -17.92 5.46 -3.97
C VAL A 471 -18.82 4.70 -4.93
N ALA A 472 -18.35 3.58 -5.44
CA ALA A 472 -19.13 2.64 -6.23
C ALA A 472 -19.06 1.27 -5.56
N ILE A 473 -20.21 0.63 -5.35
CA ILE A 473 -20.35 -0.67 -4.68
C ILE A 473 -21.08 -1.61 -5.64
N GLU A 474 -20.58 -2.84 -5.78
CA GLU A 474 -21.23 -3.89 -6.56
C GLU A 474 -22.39 -4.51 -5.77
N PRO A 475 -23.65 -4.44 -6.26
CA PRO A 475 -24.83 -4.82 -5.48
C PRO A 475 -24.83 -6.26 -4.94
N THR A 476 -24.42 -7.22 -5.76
CA THR A 476 -24.51 -8.65 -5.44
C THR A 476 -23.40 -9.17 -4.53
N SER A 477 -22.27 -8.48 -4.45
CA SER A 477 -21.07 -8.94 -3.74
C SER A 477 -20.61 -8.02 -2.62
N GLY A 478 -21.16 -6.81 -2.51
CA GLY A 478 -20.71 -5.76 -1.61
C GLY A 478 -19.34 -5.18 -1.96
N PHE A 479 -18.67 -5.62 -3.04
CA PHE A 479 -17.32 -5.14 -3.35
C PHE A 479 -17.31 -3.65 -3.71
N ILE A 480 -16.46 -2.90 -3.02
CA ILE A 480 -16.15 -1.51 -3.39
C ILE A 480 -15.35 -1.53 -4.70
N ARG A 481 -15.95 -1.02 -5.79
CA ARG A 481 -15.35 -0.97 -7.14
C ARG A 481 -14.57 0.31 -7.41
N ALA A 482 -14.93 1.43 -6.79
CA ALA A 482 -14.19 2.71 -6.85
C ALA A 482 -14.40 3.52 -5.57
N TRP A 483 -13.42 4.37 -5.22
CA TRP A 483 -13.41 5.16 -3.98
C TRP A 483 -12.57 6.44 -4.12
N LEU A 484 -13.19 7.59 -3.95
CA LEU A 484 -12.57 8.91 -4.00
C LEU A 484 -13.08 9.78 -2.83
N GLY A 485 -12.24 9.93 -1.80
CA GLY A 485 -12.59 10.61 -0.55
C GLY A 485 -12.37 12.12 -0.51
N GLY A 486 -11.96 12.76 -1.61
CA GLY A 486 -11.66 14.21 -1.64
C GLY A 486 -10.85 14.64 -2.86
N PHE A 487 -10.69 15.95 -3.05
CA PHE A 487 -10.08 16.50 -4.25
C PHE A 487 -8.54 16.36 -4.30
N ASP A 488 -7.87 16.58 -3.15
CA ASP A 488 -6.41 16.52 -3.08
C ASP A 488 -5.95 15.96 -1.73
N TYR A 489 -5.74 14.64 -1.68
CA TYR A 489 -5.22 13.92 -0.52
C TYR A 489 -3.91 14.52 0.03
N SER A 490 -3.09 15.16 -0.81
CA SER A 490 -1.81 15.75 -0.36
C SER A 490 -2.01 17.02 0.47
N LYS A 491 -3.16 17.69 0.34
CA LYS A 491 -3.56 18.87 1.11
C LYS A 491 -4.54 18.55 2.24
N ARG A 492 -5.51 17.67 1.99
CA ARG A 492 -6.60 17.32 2.92
C ARG A 492 -6.81 15.80 2.91
N GLN A 493 -6.61 15.15 4.05
CA GLN A 493 -6.68 13.68 4.20
C GLN A 493 -8.02 13.19 4.79
N PHE A 494 -8.94 14.10 5.08
CA PHE A 494 -10.29 13.77 5.56
C PHE A 494 -11.07 13.06 4.44
N ASP A 495 -11.59 11.87 4.74
CA ASP A 495 -12.24 11.01 3.76
C ASP A 495 -13.76 11.26 3.73
N HIS A 496 -14.23 11.98 2.71
CA HIS A 496 -15.64 12.29 2.53
C HIS A 496 -16.53 11.09 2.22
N VAL A 497 -15.97 9.91 1.91
CA VAL A 497 -16.75 8.68 1.73
C VAL A 497 -17.15 8.06 3.06
N ASN A 498 -16.18 7.85 3.96
CA ASN A 498 -16.41 7.06 5.19
C ASN A 498 -16.33 7.87 6.50
N GLN A 499 -15.68 9.04 6.48
CA GLN A 499 -15.62 9.97 7.63
C GLN A 499 -16.58 11.16 7.43
N GLY A 500 -16.92 11.48 6.18
CA GLY A 500 -17.84 12.54 5.81
C GLY A 500 -19.29 12.20 6.13
N VAL A 501 -19.73 12.52 7.34
CA VAL A 501 -21.13 12.42 7.75
C VAL A 501 -21.91 13.68 7.31
N ARG A 502 -23.06 13.50 6.66
CA ARG A 502 -23.93 14.57 6.10
C ARG A 502 -25.41 14.21 6.20
N GLN A 503 -26.28 15.22 6.23
CA GLN A 503 -27.73 15.02 6.11
C GLN A 503 -28.11 14.43 4.75
N LEU A 504 -29.06 13.48 4.75
CA LEU A 504 -29.48 12.76 3.54
C LEU A 504 -30.37 13.59 2.60
N GLY A 505 -31.22 14.46 3.16
CA GLY A 505 -32.28 15.12 2.38
C GLY A 505 -33.22 14.10 1.70
N SER A 506 -33.72 14.45 0.51
CA SER A 506 -34.66 13.60 -0.24
C SER A 506 -34.15 12.20 -0.62
N THR A 507 -32.86 11.89 -0.47
CA THR A 507 -32.33 10.54 -0.77
C THR A 507 -32.82 9.46 0.20
N VAL A 508 -33.43 9.84 1.34
CA VAL A 508 -34.12 8.89 2.23
C VAL A 508 -35.46 8.40 1.68
N LYS A 509 -36.10 9.16 0.77
CA LYS A 509 -37.50 8.94 0.39
C LYS A 509 -37.79 7.56 -0.19
N PRO A 510 -36.94 6.96 -1.05
CA PRO A 510 -37.19 5.61 -1.54
C PRO A 510 -37.44 4.59 -0.42
N PHE A 511 -36.72 4.68 0.71
CA PHE A 511 -36.93 3.81 1.87
C PHE A 511 -38.27 4.07 2.58
N VAL A 512 -38.69 5.33 2.72
CA VAL A 512 -40.01 5.70 3.28
C VAL A 512 -41.15 5.15 2.43
N TYR A 513 -41.02 5.23 1.10
CA TYR A 513 -42.02 4.70 0.17
C TYR A 513 -42.00 3.17 0.19
N LEU A 514 -40.83 2.55 0.23
CA LEU A 514 -40.66 1.10 0.38
C LEU A 514 -41.34 0.56 1.64
N THR A 515 -41.20 1.24 2.80
CA THR A 515 -41.92 0.90 4.03
C THR A 515 -43.43 0.77 3.79
N SER A 516 -44.03 1.59 2.91
CA SER A 516 -45.46 1.53 2.59
C SER A 516 -45.84 0.50 1.52
N LEU A 517 -44.89 0.13 0.65
CA LEU A 517 -45.08 -0.83 -0.45
C LEU A 517 -44.85 -2.29 0.00
N ASP A 518 -44.10 -2.52 1.08
CA ASP A 518 -43.73 -3.85 1.56
C ASP A 518 -44.53 -4.27 2.82
N PRO A 519 -45.39 -5.32 2.75
CA PRO A 519 -46.15 -5.82 3.90
C PRO A 519 -45.31 -6.38 5.06
N SER A 520 -44.03 -6.71 4.86
CA SER A 520 -43.15 -7.18 5.95
C SER A 520 -42.53 -6.04 6.77
N LEU A 521 -42.64 -4.81 6.27
CA LEU A 521 -42.06 -3.62 6.88
C LEU A 521 -43.08 -2.79 7.68
N ASN A 522 -44.38 -3.01 7.49
CA ASN A 522 -45.44 -2.23 8.11
C ASN A 522 -46.76 -3.01 8.28
N ASP A 523 -47.53 -2.70 9.32
CA ASP A 523 -48.85 -3.29 9.58
C ASP A 523 -50.01 -2.52 8.91
N TYR A 524 -49.71 -1.47 8.15
CA TYR A 524 -50.70 -0.68 7.42
C TYR A 524 -51.08 -1.33 6.08
N LYS A 525 -52.24 -0.95 5.52
CA LYS A 525 -52.73 -1.50 4.25
C LYS A 525 -51.77 -1.15 3.12
N VAL A 526 -51.05 -2.16 2.62
CA VAL A 526 -50.05 -2.08 1.54
C VAL A 526 -50.45 -1.09 0.44
N ALA A 527 -49.59 -0.08 0.27
CA ALA A 527 -49.75 0.93 -0.77
C ALA A 527 -49.41 0.35 -2.15
N ARG A 528 -49.87 1.03 -3.20
CA ARG A 528 -49.55 0.72 -4.60
C ARG A 528 -48.99 1.98 -5.25
N ALA A 529 -48.30 1.83 -6.39
CA ALA A 529 -47.89 2.97 -7.22
C ALA A 529 -49.05 3.95 -7.55
N THR A 530 -50.27 3.42 -7.63
CA THR A 530 -51.52 4.15 -7.88
C THR A 530 -52.27 4.61 -6.62
N SER A 531 -51.76 4.34 -5.41
CA SER A 531 -52.36 4.86 -4.17
C SER A 531 -52.37 6.39 -4.19
N ILE A 532 -53.50 6.99 -3.81
CA ILE A 532 -53.64 8.43 -3.70
C ILE A 532 -53.11 8.93 -2.35
N LEU A 533 -52.32 9.99 -2.38
CA LEU A 533 -51.72 10.68 -1.24
C LEU A 533 -52.06 12.19 -1.34
N PRO A 534 -52.48 12.85 -0.25
CA PRO A 534 -52.76 14.27 -0.27
C PRO A 534 -51.46 15.10 -0.25
N ASP A 535 -51.39 16.09 -1.14
CA ASP A 535 -50.39 17.15 -1.21
C ASP A 535 -51.03 18.50 -0.81
N GLU A 536 -51.33 18.66 0.48
CA GLU A 536 -52.01 19.82 1.09
C GLU A 536 -51.29 20.32 2.37
N PRO A 537 -51.56 21.53 2.89
CA PRO A 537 -50.91 22.04 4.10
C PRO A 537 -51.05 21.09 5.31
N MET A 538 -49.92 20.66 5.88
CA MET A 538 -49.90 19.69 6.98
C MET A 538 -49.36 20.30 8.27
N ARG A 539 -50.00 19.94 9.40
CA ARG A 539 -49.56 20.26 10.76
C ARG A 539 -49.35 18.98 11.56
N LEU A 540 -48.23 18.88 12.26
CA LEU A 540 -47.90 17.76 13.16
C LEU A 540 -47.52 18.30 14.54
N GLU A 541 -48.22 17.84 15.57
CA GLU A 541 -47.80 18.08 16.96
C GLU A 541 -46.66 17.12 17.32
N MET A 542 -45.56 17.68 17.81
CA MET A 542 -44.36 16.95 18.21
C MET A 542 -44.41 16.57 19.69
N ALA A 543 -43.63 15.57 20.11
CA ALA A 543 -43.62 15.09 21.51
C ALA A 543 -43.28 16.17 22.56
N ASN A 544 -42.64 17.28 22.17
CA ASN A 544 -42.35 18.45 23.00
C ASN A 544 -43.44 19.54 22.95
N LYS A 545 -44.62 19.24 22.38
CA LYS A 545 -45.75 20.16 22.11
C LYS A 545 -45.45 21.31 21.15
N SER A 546 -44.31 21.29 20.44
CA SER A 546 -44.11 22.18 19.29
C SER A 546 -44.90 21.68 18.08
N VAL A 547 -45.29 22.58 17.19
CA VAL A 547 -45.93 22.22 15.92
C VAL A 547 -44.88 22.27 14.82
N TRP A 548 -44.83 21.21 14.00
CA TRP A 548 -44.04 21.17 12.78
C TRP A 548 -44.95 21.27 11.55
N GLU A 549 -44.60 22.19 10.66
CA GLU A 549 -45.32 22.49 9.42
C GLU A 549 -44.34 22.23 8.25
N PRO A 550 -44.33 21.02 7.66
CA PRO A 550 -43.54 20.76 6.46
C PRO A 550 -44.15 21.46 5.23
N GLU A 551 -43.30 21.83 4.29
CA GLU A 551 -43.68 22.40 2.99
C GLU A 551 -42.97 21.68 1.84
N ASN A 552 -43.54 21.75 0.63
CA ASN A 552 -42.82 21.37 -0.59
C ASN A 552 -41.74 22.40 -0.92
N TYR A 553 -40.67 21.95 -1.58
CA TYR A 553 -39.55 22.82 -1.98
C TYR A 553 -39.97 24.02 -2.85
N ASP A 554 -41.04 23.89 -3.62
CA ASP A 554 -41.58 24.96 -4.48
C ASP A 554 -42.72 25.76 -3.84
N HIS A 555 -43.03 25.49 -2.57
CA HIS A 555 -44.14 26.08 -1.80
C HIS A 555 -45.53 25.93 -2.47
N ARG A 556 -45.72 24.89 -3.29
CA ARG A 556 -47.00 24.61 -3.96
C ARG A 556 -47.60 23.30 -3.49
N TYR A 557 -48.93 23.28 -3.46
CA TYR A 557 -49.77 22.13 -3.12
C TYR A 557 -50.53 21.68 -4.37
N ARG A 558 -50.66 20.37 -4.56
CA ARG A 558 -51.23 19.75 -5.78
C ARG A 558 -52.54 19.00 -5.51
N GLY A 559 -52.99 18.96 -4.26
CA GLY A 559 -54.12 18.15 -3.85
C GLY A 559 -53.78 16.66 -3.93
N ASP A 560 -54.74 15.83 -4.32
CA ASP A 560 -54.54 14.39 -4.42
C ASP A 560 -53.60 14.00 -5.57
N VAL A 561 -52.50 13.32 -5.23
CA VAL A 561 -51.49 12.83 -6.18
C VAL A 561 -51.26 11.33 -6.01
N THR A 562 -50.79 10.64 -7.07
CA THR A 562 -50.41 9.23 -6.94
C THR A 562 -49.08 9.07 -6.18
N LEU A 563 -48.91 7.94 -5.49
CA LEU A 563 -47.66 7.57 -4.82
C LEU A 563 -46.47 7.60 -5.79
N ARG A 564 -46.65 7.08 -7.01
CA ARG A 564 -45.68 7.18 -8.11
C ARG A 564 -45.27 8.63 -8.38
N TYR A 565 -46.24 9.50 -8.70
CA TYR A 565 -45.96 10.90 -9.02
C TYR A 565 -45.31 11.66 -7.85
N ALA A 566 -45.71 11.35 -6.61
CA ALA A 566 -45.13 11.96 -5.42
C ALA A 566 -43.65 11.61 -5.24
N LEU A 567 -43.23 10.37 -5.54
CA LEU A 567 -41.83 9.96 -5.51
C LEU A 567 -41.04 10.52 -6.71
N GLU A 568 -41.57 10.40 -7.93
CA GLU A 568 -40.98 10.94 -9.17
C GLU A 568 -40.71 12.45 -9.08
N ARG A 569 -41.60 13.21 -8.42
CA ARG A 569 -41.44 14.65 -8.18
C ARG A 569 -40.80 14.99 -6.83
N SER A 570 -40.41 13.99 -6.05
CA SER A 570 -39.82 14.12 -4.72
C SER A 570 -40.58 15.10 -3.81
N LEU A 571 -41.92 15.01 -3.79
CA LEU A 571 -42.77 15.89 -2.97
C LEU A 571 -42.54 15.64 -1.47
N ASN A 572 -42.64 16.67 -0.64
CA ASN A 572 -42.39 16.56 0.80
C ASN A 572 -43.64 16.14 1.56
N ILE A 573 -44.79 16.78 1.29
CA ILE A 573 -46.03 16.51 2.03
C ILE A 573 -46.48 15.04 1.90
N PRO A 574 -46.55 14.42 0.71
CA PRO A 574 -46.99 13.04 0.60
C PRO A 574 -46.03 12.06 1.29
N THR A 575 -44.74 12.39 1.36
CA THR A 575 -43.76 11.59 2.11
C THR A 575 -44.03 11.66 3.61
N VAL A 576 -44.27 12.84 4.16
CA VAL A 576 -44.61 13.00 5.59
C VAL A 576 -45.96 12.35 5.91
N TYR A 577 -46.93 12.44 5.00
CA TYR A 577 -48.20 11.72 5.08
C TYR A 577 -48.00 10.21 5.15
N LEU A 578 -47.12 9.62 4.32
CA LEU A 578 -46.79 8.19 4.39
C LEU A 578 -46.24 7.82 5.77
N VAL A 579 -45.28 8.57 6.32
CA VAL A 579 -44.76 8.32 7.69
C VAL A 579 -45.87 8.37 8.75
N LYS A 580 -46.82 9.29 8.63
CA LYS A 580 -48.01 9.37 9.50
C LYS A 580 -48.94 8.15 9.36
N LYS A 581 -48.96 7.47 8.20
CA LYS A 581 -49.81 6.29 7.93
C LYS A 581 -49.16 4.96 8.29
N VAL A 582 -47.89 4.75 7.93
CA VAL A 582 -47.17 3.49 8.21
C VAL A 582 -46.57 3.45 9.63
N GLY A 583 -46.44 4.62 10.27
CA GLY A 583 -45.82 4.77 11.59
C GLY A 583 -44.32 5.06 11.49
N LEU A 584 -43.83 5.90 12.41
CA LEU A 584 -42.42 6.31 12.45
C LEU A 584 -41.49 5.12 12.76
N ASP A 585 -41.91 4.20 13.63
CA ASP A 585 -41.11 3.03 13.99
C ASP A 585 -40.94 2.03 12.84
N ALA A 586 -41.94 1.90 11.95
CA ALA A 586 -41.84 1.10 10.72
C ALA A 586 -40.77 1.66 9.77
N VAL A 587 -40.76 2.99 9.58
CA VAL A 587 -39.72 3.68 8.78
C VAL A 587 -38.34 3.50 9.42
N ILE A 588 -38.24 3.67 10.74
CA ILE A 588 -36.98 3.46 11.46
C ILE A 588 -36.51 2.00 11.36
N LYS A 589 -37.42 1.02 11.37
CA LYS A 589 -37.10 -0.39 11.09
C LYS A 589 -36.51 -0.53 9.69
N THR A 590 -37.20 -0.07 8.64
CA THR A 590 -36.68 -0.12 7.26
C THR A 590 -35.30 0.53 7.13
N LEU A 591 -35.08 1.71 7.72
CA LEU A 591 -33.76 2.36 7.67
C LEU A 591 -32.65 1.58 8.39
N LYS A 592 -32.98 0.73 9.38
CA LYS A 592 -32.04 -0.20 10.02
C LYS A 592 -31.80 -1.45 9.20
N GLU A 593 -32.85 -2.06 8.62
CA GLU A 593 -32.70 -3.24 7.75
C GLU A 593 -31.79 -2.93 6.54
N PHE A 594 -31.84 -1.70 6.02
CA PHE A 594 -30.98 -1.23 4.93
C PHE A 594 -29.66 -0.57 5.39
N ASP A 595 -29.33 -0.61 6.69
CA ASP A 595 -28.12 0.00 7.28
C ASP A 595 -27.84 1.44 6.80
N VAL A 596 -28.89 2.26 6.69
CA VAL A 596 -28.83 3.59 6.06
C VAL A 596 -27.97 4.57 6.85
N ALA A 597 -27.88 4.39 8.18
CA ALA A 597 -27.08 5.23 9.08
C ALA A 597 -26.85 4.54 10.43
N GLU A 598 -25.65 4.71 11.02
CA GLU A 598 -25.32 4.25 12.38
C GLU A 598 -26.30 4.77 13.45
N ARG A 599 -26.84 5.99 13.27
CA ARG A 599 -27.75 6.63 14.22
C ARG A 599 -28.95 7.25 13.52
N ILE A 600 -30.12 6.65 13.72
CA ILE A 600 -31.41 7.14 13.21
C ILE A 600 -32.16 7.87 14.34
N PRO A 601 -32.45 9.18 14.21
CA PRO A 601 -33.26 9.93 15.19
C PRO A 601 -34.72 9.47 15.21
N HIS A 602 -35.34 9.46 16.40
CA HIS A 602 -36.79 9.26 16.53
C HIS A 602 -37.52 10.61 16.39
N ALA A 603 -37.70 11.04 15.13
CA ALA A 603 -38.41 12.28 14.82
C ALA A 603 -39.08 12.22 13.43
N PRO A 604 -40.31 12.75 13.23
CA PRO A 604 -40.98 12.77 11.93
C PRO A 604 -40.16 13.39 10.79
N ALA A 605 -39.26 14.33 11.10
CA ALA A 605 -38.38 14.98 10.13
C ALA A 605 -37.43 14.02 9.38
N ILE A 606 -37.22 12.79 9.86
CA ILE A 606 -36.46 11.78 9.09
C ILE A 606 -37.12 11.45 7.75
N ALA A 607 -38.44 11.68 7.60
CA ALA A 607 -39.17 11.58 6.34
C ALA A 607 -38.53 12.42 5.21
N LEU A 608 -37.91 13.54 5.57
CA LEU A 608 -37.29 14.50 4.64
C LEU A 608 -35.75 14.49 4.75
N GLY A 609 -35.18 13.48 5.42
CA GLY A 609 -33.74 13.26 5.48
C GLY A 609 -33.03 14.01 6.60
N ALA A 610 -33.74 14.37 7.68
CA ALA A 610 -33.16 14.91 8.91
C ALA A 610 -32.47 13.82 9.77
N LEU A 611 -31.62 13.02 9.12
CA LEU A 611 -30.68 12.08 9.72
C LEU A 611 -29.35 12.20 8.97
N GLU A 612 -28.25 11.85 9.63
CA GLU A 612 -26.91 11.98 9.05
C GLU A 612 -26.29 10.61 8.77
N THR A 613 -25.60 10.48 7.64
CA THR A 613 -24.87 9.27 7.28
C THR A 613 -23.63 9.57 6.42
N ASN A 614 -22.82 8.56 6.13
CA ASN A 614 -21.69 8.64 5.21
C ASN A 614 -22.03 8.01 3.84
N LEU A 615 -21.17 8.19 2.83
CA LEU A 615 -21.45 7.66 1.49
C LEU A 615 -21.39 6.13 1.43
N THR A 616 -20.60 5.47 2.30
CA THR A 616 -20.52 4.01 2.38
C THR A 616 -21.90 3.40 2.67
N HIS A 617 -22.55 3.85 3.75
CA HIS A 617 -23.87 3.36 4.18
C HIS A 617 -24.97 3.62 3.14
N ILE A 618 -25.15 4.88 2.70
CA ILE A 618 -26.23 5.17 1.75
C ILE A 618 -26.03 4.49 0.40
N THR A 619 -24.78 4.32 -0.06
CA THR A 619 -24.52 3.59 -1.32
C THR A 619 -24.80 2.10 -1.15
N ALA A 620 -24.52 1.49 0.01
CA ALA A 620 -24.88 0.11 0.31
C ALA A 620 -26.42 -0.09 0.35
N ALA A 621 -27.13 0.83 0.99
CA ALA A 621 -28.58 0.84 1.05
C ALA A 621 -29.23 0.94 -0.35
N TYR A 622 -28.72 1.81 -1.22
CA TYR A 622 -29.17 1.88 -2.62
C TYR A 622 -28.72 0.67 -3.46
N ALA A 623 -27.56 0.09 -3.17
CA ALA A 623 -27.12 -1.14 -3.81
C ALA A 623 -28.05 -2.31 -3.46
N ALA A 624 -28.57 -2.38 -2.23
CA ALA A 624 -29.59 -3.35 -1.85
C ALA A 624 -30.89 -3.18 -2.65
N LEU A 625 -31.32 -1.95 -2.95
CA LEU A 625 -32.46 -1.70 -3.86
C LEU A 625 -32.18 -2.21 -5.28
N ALA A 626 -30.96 -2.00 -5.79
CA ALA A 626 -30.52 -2.56 -7.08
C ALA A 626 -30.33 -4.10 -7.04
N ASN A 627 -30.34 -4.72 -5.86
CA ASN A 627 -30.18 -6.15 -5.62
C ASN A 627 -31.49 -6.81 -5.11
N GLY A 628 -32.65 -6.28 -5.51
CA GLY A 628 -33.95 -6.87 -5.16
C GLY A 628 -34.31 -6.84 -3.66
N GLY A 629 -33.67 -5.98 -2.87
CA GLY A 629 -33.83 -5.91 -1.41
C GLY A 629 -32.83 -6.75 -0.62
N MET A 630 -31.90 -7.44 -1.28
CA MET A 630 -30.81 -8.17 -0.62
C MET A 630 -29.67 -7.19 -0.27
N HIS A 631 -29.55 -6.84 1.01
CA HIS A 631 -28.49 -5.96 1.50
C HIS A 631 -27.21 -6.76 1.73
N VAL A 632 -26.10 -6.31 1.14
CA VAL A 632 -24.77 -6.92 1.29
C VAL A 632 -23.83 -5.89 1.91
N GLN A 633 -23.17 -6.24 3.01
CA GLN A 633 -22.26 -5.32 3.69
C GLN A 633 -21.05 -4.95 2.81
N PRO A 634 -20.60 -3.68 2.76
CA PRO A 634 -19.49 -3.26 1.91
C PRO A 634 -18.14 -3.91 2.23
N ARG A 635 -17.52 -4.54 1.23
CA ARG A 635 -16.28 -5.31 1.35
C ARG A 635 -15.09 -4.55 0.79
N PHE A 636 -14.14 -4.23 1.68
CA PHE A 636 -12.87 -3.57 1.34
C PHE A 636 -11.87 -4.52 0.65
N PHE A 637 -11.88 -5.80 1.00
CA PHE A 637 -10.96 -6.80 0.46
C PHE A 637 -11.72 -8.12 0.22
N ASP A 638 -11.18 -9.01 -0.60
CA ASP A 638 -11.64 -10.40 -0.67
C ASP A 638 -10.82 -11.28 0.27
N GLN A 639 -9.49 -11.28 0.08
CA GLN A 639 -8.56 -12.00 0.93
C GLN A 639 -7.23 -11.25 1.16
N VAL A 640 -6.59 -11.57 2.28
CA VAL A 640 -5.27 -11.10 2.71
C VAL A 640 -4.36 -12.30 2.82
N VAL A 641 -3.21 -12.27 2.15
CA VAL A 641 -2.29 -13.40 2.03
C VAL A 641 -0.86 -12.99 2.37
N SER A 642 -0.13 -13.87 3.05
CA SER A 642 1.28 -13.74 3.42
C SER A 642 2.20 -13.85 2.19
N THR A 643 3.41 -13.29 2.23
CA THR A 643 4.48 -13.57 1.22
C THR A 643 4.86 -15.05 1.06
N GLY A 644 4.39 -15.93 1.95
CA GLY A 644 4.54 -17.39 1.85
C GLY A 644 3.40 -18.10 1.10
N GLY A 645 2.31 -17.39 0.78
CA GLY A 645 1.07 -17.97 0.23
C GLY A 645 0.00 -18.28 1.29
N ASP A 646 0.29 -18.07 2.58
CA ASP A 646 -0.64 -18.39 3.67
C ASP A 646 -1.81 -17.39 3.72
N LEU A 647 -3.05 -17.89 3.70
CA LEU A 647 -4.25 -17.09 3.90
C LEU A 647 -4.29 -16.57 5.35
N ILE A 648 -4.31 -15.24 5.52
CA ILE A 648 -4.36 -14.56 6.82
C ILE A 648 -5.79 -14.18 7.18
N ALA A 649 -6.54 -13.62 6.23
CA ALA A 649 -7.93 -13.23 6.40
C ALA A 649 -8.70 -13.37 5.09
N ARG A 650 -10.01 -13.64 5.17
CA ARG A 650 -10.95 -13.59 4.04
C ARG A 650 -12.20 -12.87 4.50
N SER A 651 -12.60 -11.84 3.76
CA SER A 651 -13.81 -11.08 4.04
C SER A 651 -15.05 -11.96 3.75
N PRO A 652 -15.97 -12.16 4.70
CA PRO A 652 -17.22 -12.86 4.42
C PRO A 652 -18.13 -12.04 3.50
N VAL A 653 -19.03 -12.72 2.80
CA VAL A 653 -20.18 -12.07 2.16
C VAL A 653 -21.32 -12.08 3.18
N ASP A 654 -21.40 -11.01 3.97
CA ASP A 654 -22.48 -10.82 4.93
C ASP A 654 -23.68 -10.20 4.20
N VAL A 655 -24.78 -10.95 4.16
CA VAL A 655 -25.95 -10.67 3.32
C VAL A 655 -27.24 -11.07 4.02
N HIS A 656 -28.23 -10.19 3.98
CA HIS A 656 -29.58 -10.44 4.50
C HIS A 656 -30.65 -9.81 3.60
N GLN A 657 -31.88 -10.32 3.71
CA GLN A 657 -33.02 -9.76 2.99
C GLN A 657 -33.63 -8.61 3.79
N ALA A 658 -33.46 -7.37 3.31
CA ALA A 658 -33.97 -6.16 3.96
C ALA A 658 -35.39 -5.77 3.51
N ALA A 659 -35.86 -6.30 2.37
CA ALA A 659 -37.22 -6.12 1.84
C ALA A 659 -37.62 -7.26 0.89
N ASN A 660 -38.92 -7.35 0.59
CA ASN A 660 -39.47 -8.21 -0.45
C ASN A 660 -39.13 -7.69 -1.85
N GLU A 661 -38.61 -8.58 -2.69
CA GLU A 661 -38.19 -8.28 -4.07
C GLU A 661 -39.31 -7.62 -4.90
N GLY A 662 -40.55 -8.09 -4.77
CA GLY A 662 -41.69 -7.50 -5.48
C GLY A 662 -41.98 -6.04 -5.08
N ALA A 663 -41.76 -5.66 -3.82
CA ALA A 663 -41.93 -4.28 -3.36
C ALA A 663 -40.76 -3.39 -3.84
N VAL A 664 -39.54 -3.93 -3.83
CA VAL A 664 -38.35 -3.26 -4.37
C VAL A 664 -38.42 -3.09 -5.89
N TYR A 665 -38.99 -4.06 -6.62
CA TYR A 665 -39.26 -3.94 -8.05
C TYR A 665 -40.25 -2.81 -8.35
N VAL A 666 -41.35 -2.72 -7.58
CA VAL A 666 -42.29 -1.59 -7.73
C VAL A 666 -41.61 -0.26 -7.42
N LEU A 667 -40.76 -0.19 -6.40
CA LEU A 667 -40.01 1.02 -6.05
C LEU A 667 -39.02 1.43 -7.14
N THR A 668 -38.23 0.49 -7.68
CA THR A 668 -37.19 0.75 -8.69
C THR A 668 -37.74 0.97 -10.09
N ASN A 669 -39.02 0.65 -10.31
CA ASN A 669 -39.80 1.01 -11.50
C ASN A 669 -40.43 2.42 -11.43
N ILE A 670 -40.28 3.12 -10.29
CA ILE A 670 -40.66 4.53 -10.10
C ILE A 670 -39.42 5.41 -10.23
#